data_AF-A0A372K932-F1
#
_entry.id   AF-A0A372K932-F1
#
_cell.length_a   1.000
_cell.length_b   1.000
_cell.length_c   1.000
_cell.angle_alpha   90.00
_cell.angle_beta   90.00
_cell.angle_gamma   90.00
#
_symmetry.space_group_name_H-M   'P 1'
#
loop_
_entity.id
_entity.type
_entity.pdbx_description
1 polymer ?
#
loop_
_entity_poly.entity_id
_entity_poly.type
_entity_poly.pdbx_seq_one_letter_code
_entity_poly.pdbx_strand_id
1 'polypeptide(L)'
;MEPSQRYAPRIYFLHSFLVGPLDAWPARFEHAARLGFDHVLIGALFQPGRAGHAQVVSDHQRLHPAFEAQQSAPEALRSLTEAAQRHGVSVLVDLVIDRVAADGELFTQHPDWFHPFESEEARLDPRHAHREDNVAYANFNDDGNTAALLDWWTRELLTLAEAGVTGFRFDSPHRVPAHFWHQLGAAVRAKHPAVRFLAATPGLARQDLAQLEGAGFDSVFSSIRWWDFRASWMTDEHAALIRIGAPIAFPEAPYGTRLAADLDDVHDATIVERAYQRALFTAAATGTGWMMPMGFEYGVAQPMSYSRGDRAQFAESCSHARFDLSERIAHVNAVMRDSEPLQTVGELRALSGPGAPAAVLLRGDRLDLRDSDQATLIVVNPELGTPVRVDPARFLTGVPGNFTRFVPLDAPAGSKPAALAPFTLGPGACRLFSAIAEKPIRLAPPIDKPNSKRSGRKTVMEAIAAPRVAIESVTPSIDNGRFVVKKIVGERVRVTAAIFAEGHDKIAAAVMYRAADETAWREVPMAPAQPVGIDLWEARIPLERIGRYEFTVLAWRDDFASLVEHVQKKLKAGQTVETEIDEASHLFALVLAEVETVEGAVTDPLEHIVKVFAKADPDTRLALLLAPTTAKAMAAARHRPFLTRDPVVYRIDAERTAAGFASWYEIFPRSMSDDESRHGTFKDVITKLPRVREMGFDVLYFPPIHPIGVANRKGRNNTLNAQPGDVGSPYAIGGKEGGHSAVHPELGTLDDFKAMLAAAHEQGLEIALDFAIQCSPDHPWLKEHPTWFAWRPDGTLRYAENPPKKYQDIVNPDFYAQDAKPDLWLALRDVILFWIEAGVHIFRVDNPHTKPLPFWEWMIADVRSRYPDTIFFAEAFTRPRMMYRLGKIGYSMSYTYFTWRESKREFTDYLTELTQTNVREYYRPNFFVNTPDINPRHLQSWGRAGFLMRAALASTLSGLWGVYSGFELCEAAALPNSEEYLDSEKYQLRAWDWNRPGNIVGEITALNRIRRANPALQSHLGLTFLTAHNDRILFFEKATEARDNVVVVAINLDPFNEQGADVELSWATFAHWKLDDHATLEVVDQMTGTRFEWHGRWQHVRLNPGVMPFAIWRIAPVGGLPPEPPSPDDDNGTRPAGAGGTTPNEGA
;
A
#
# COMPACT_ATOMS: atom_id res chain seq x y z
N MET A 1 -28.75 -11.75 -29.07
CA MET A 1 -28.37 -10.60 -29.90
C MET A 1 -27.42 -11.16 -30.95
N GLU A 2 -27.92 -11.33 -32.18
CA GLU A 2 -27.13 -11.87 -33.29
C GLU A 2 -25.90 -10.99 -33.60
N PRO A 3 -24.86 -11.57 -34.23
CA PRO A 3 -23.51 -11.02 -34.22
C PRO A 3 -23.44 -9.64 -34.87
N SER A 4 -22.55 -8.82 -34.31
CA SER A 4 -22.15 -7.45 -34.65
C SER A 4 -21.60 -7.22 -36.08
N GLN A 5 -21.89 -8.10 -37.05
CA GLN A 5 -21.53 -7.89 -38.45
C GLN A 5 -22.50 -6.88 -39.07
N ARG A 6 -22.11 -5.62 -39.07
CA ARG A 6 -22.68 -4.64 -39.99
C ARG A 6 -21.92 -4.69 -41.31
N TYR A 7 -22.59 -4.21 -42.35
CA TYR A 7 -22.08 -3.99 -43.69
C TYR A 7 -20.67 -3.36 -43.66
N ALA A 8 -19.67 -4.13 -44.13
CA ALA A 8 -18.24 -3.80 -44.10
C ALA A 8 -17.66 -3.68 -45.53
N PRO A 9 -18.15 -2.74 -46.35
CA PRO A 9 -17.77 -2.67 -47.75
C PRO A 9 -16.34 -2.15 -47.93
N ARG A 10 -15.64 -2.69 -48.93
CA ARG A 10 -14.41 -2.14 -49.49
C ARG A 10 -14.79 -1.48 -50.81
N ILE A 11 -14.91 -0.15 -50.76
CA ILE A 11 -15.45 0.66 -51.84
C ILE A 11 -14.32 1.32 -52.63
N TYR A 12 -14.32 1.13 -53.94
CA TYR A 12 -13.50 1.93 -54.85
C TYR A 12 -14.37 3.04 -55.48
N PHE A 13 -14.05 4.30 -55.22
CA PHE A 13 -14.85 5.42 -55.74
C PHE A 13 -14.38 5.84 -57.14
N LEU A 14 -15.33 5.83 -58.07
CA LEU A 14 -15.15 6.21 -59.47
C LEU A 14 -15.90 7.49 -59.78
N HIS A 15 -15.20 8.46 -60.37
CA HIS A 15 -15.79 9.72 -60.81
C HIS A 15 -16.15 9.68 -62.30
N SER A 16 -17.40 9.93 -62.66
CA SER A 16 -17.88 9.80 -64.05
C SER A 16 -17.07 10.66 -65.05
N PHE A 17 -16.70 11.90 -64.69
CA PHE A 17 -15.86 12.76 -65.55
C PHE A 17 -14.47 12.19 -65.89
N LEU A 18 -13.90 11.38 -64.98
CA LEU A 18 -12.55 10.84 -65.12
C LEU A 18 -12.53 9.44 -65.76
N VAL A 19 -13.65 8.72 -65.70
CA VAL A 19 -13.82 7.44 -66.39
C VAL A 19 -14.29 7.67 -67.84
N GLY A 20 -15.33 8.48 -68.03
CA GLY A 20 -15.91 8.82 -69.33
C GLY A 20 -16.95 7.80 -69.84
N PRO A 21 -16.93 7.45 -71.14
CA PRO A 21 -18.01 6.74 -71.82
C PRO A 21 -18.26 5.35 -71.24
N LEU A 22 -19.49 4.82 -71.41
CA LEU A 22 -19.95 3.54 -70.84
C LEU A 22 -19.01 2.35 -71.12
N ASP A 23 -18.32 2.32 -72.25
CA ASP A 23 -17.39 1.24 -72.64
C ASP A 23 -16.06 1.25 -71.86
N ALA A 24 -15.70 2.35 -71.20
CA ALA A 24 -14.50 2.48 -70.37
C ALA A 24 -14.65 1.89 -68.96
N TRP A 25 -15.87 1.62 -68.50
CA TRP A 25 -16.18 1.19 -67.13
C TRP A 25 -15.74 -0.25 -66.78
N PRO A 26 -15.90 -1.27 -67.66
CA PRO A 26 -15.50 -2.64 -67.33
C PRO A 26 -14.05 -2.80 -66.87
N ALA A 27 -13.12 -2.07 -67.49
CA ALA A 27 -11.69 -2.09 -67.11
C ALA A 27 -11.45 -1.54 -65.69
N ARG A 28 -12.30 -0.61 -65.23
CA ARG A 28 -12.23 -0.07 -63.87
C ARG A 28 -12.78 -1.03 -62.84
N PHE A 29 -13.81 -1.80 -63.18
CA PHE A 29 -14.32 -2.88 -62.32
C PHE A 29 -13.29 -4.00 -62.15
N GLU A 30 -12.61 -4.40 -63.23
CA GLU A 30 -11.51 -5.37 -63.16
C GLU A 30 -10.36 -4.87 -62.27
N HIS A 31 -9.98 -3.60 -62.41
CA HIS A 31 -8.94 -2.99 -61.59
C HIS A 31 -9.32 -2.97 -60.10
N ALA A 32 -10.53 -2.56 -59.76
CA ALA A 32 -11.04 -2.55 -58.39
C ALA A 32 -11.03 -3.96 -57.78
N ALA A 33 -11.50 -4.98 -58.53
CA ALA A 33 -11.48 -6.37 -58.10
C ALA A 33 -10.06 -6.89 -57.84
N ARG A 34 -9.09 -6.55 -58.70
CA ARG A 34 -7.68 -6.93 -58.54
C ARG A 34 -7.05 -6.33 -57.28
N LEU A 35 -7.45 -5.11 -56.91
CA LEU A 35 -7.03 -4.47 -55.66
C LEU A 35 -7.78 -5.03 -54.43
N GLY A 36 -8.74 -5.93 -54.61
CA GLY A 36 -9.50 -6.56 -53.52
C GLY A 36 -10.69 -5.77 -53.02
N PHE A 37 -11.19 -4.79 -53.78
CA PHE A 37 -12.46 -4.11 -53.49
C PHE A 37 -13.64 -4.96 -53.93
N ASP A 38 -14.74 -4.91 -53.16
CA ASP A 38 -15.98 -5.65 -53.42
C ASP A 38 -17.14 -4.73 -53.85
N HIS A 39 -16.96 -3.42 -53.73
CA HIS A 39 -17.92 -2.41 -54.18
C HIS A 39 -17.23 -1.33 -55.00
N VAL A 40 -17.98 -0.74 -55.92
CA VAL A 40 -17.63 0.50 -56.60
C VAL A 40 -18.72 1.53 -56.35
N LEU A 41 -18.34 2.74 -55.98
CA LEU A 41 -19.26 3.87 -55.82
C LEU A 41 -19.10 4.83 -57.00
N ILE A 42 -20.19 5.05 -57.73
CA ILE A 42 -20.25 5.93 -58.88
C ILE A 42 -20.69 7.33 -58.43
N GLY A 43 -19.78 8.30 -58.54
CA GLY A 43 -20.06 9.71 -58.33
C GLY A 43 -20.54 10.40 -59.61
N ALA A 44 -21.34 11.47 -59.46
CA ALA A 44 -21.86 12.29 -60.56
C ALA A 44 -22.63 11.47 -61.61
N LEU A 45 -23.67 10.76 -61.16
CA LEU A 45 -24.42 9.79 -61.96
C LEU A 45 -25.37 10.45 -62.97
N PHE A 46 -26.17 11.42 -62.53
CA PHE A 46 -27.29 11.98 -63.30
C PHE A 46 -26.94 13.29 -63.99
N GLN A 47 -27.82 13.71 -64.91
CA GLN A 47 -27.66 14.97 -65.64
C GLN A 47 -27.82 16.19 -64.70
N PRO A 48 -26.80 17.08 -64.63
CA PRO A 48 -26.85 18.27 -63.77
C PRO A 48 -27.61 19.41 -64.47
N GLY A 49 -28.09 20.38 -63.68
CA GLY A 49 -28.67 21.63 -64.21
C GLY A 49 -27.65 22.51 -64.93
N ARG A 50 -28.08 23.67 -65.43
CA ARG A 50 -27.22 24.57 -66.25
C ARG A 50 -25.95 25.03 -65.54
N ALA A 51 -25.93 25.07 -64.21
CA ALA A 51 -24.76 25.42 -63.41
C ALA A 51 -23.65 24.33 -63.47
N GLY A 52 -23.97 23.14 -63.97
CA GLY A 52 -22.99 22.05 -64.17
C GLY A 52 -22.49 21.39 -62.88
N HIS A 53 -23.11 21.67 -61.74
CA HIS A 53 -22.75 21.05 -60.47
C HIS A 53 -23.34 19.63 -60.38
N ALA A 54 -22.48 18.62 -60.27
CA ALA A 54 -22.85 17.20 -60.35
C ALA A 54 -23.84 16.72 -59.28
N GLN A 55 -23.95 17.42 -58.15
CA GLN A 55 -24.89 17.10 -57.08
C GLN A 55 -26.25 17.80 -57.24
N VAL A 56 -26.38 18.74 -58.18
CA VAL A 56 -27.61 19.51 -58.43
C VAL A 56 -28.26 18.98 -59.71
N VAL A 57 -29.06 17.91 -59.55
CA VAL A 57 -29.63 17.13 -60.66
C VAL A 57 -30.81 17.86 -61.29
N SER A 58 -30.83 17.95 -62.62
CA SER A 58 -31.97 18.49 -63.38
C SER A 58 -32.91 17.41 -63.92
N ASP A 59 -32.37 16.23 -64.22
CA ASP A 59 -33.12 15.09 -64.78
C ASP A 59 -32.55 13.78 -64.21
N HIS A 60 -33.39 13.05 -63.45
CA HIS A 60 -33.04 11.78 -62.81
C HIS A 60 -33.21 10.57 -63.75
N GLN A 61 -33.83 10.76 -64.92
CA GLN A 61 -34.04 9.71 -65.93
C GLN A 61 -32.89 9.65 -66.96
N ARG A 62 -31.94 10.59 -66.91
CA ARG A 62 -30.77 10.65 -67.80
C ARG A 62 -29.46 10.60 -67.03
N LEU A 63 -28.52 9.78 -67.52
CA LEU A 63 -27.15 9.77 -66.99
C LEU A 63 -26.42 11.07 -67.35
N HIS A 64 -25.38 11.37 -66.58
CA HIS A 64 -24.47 12.46 -66.85
C HIS A 64 -23.95 12.36 -68.31
N PRO A 65 -23.83 13.48 -69.06
CA PRO A 65 -23.34 13.45 -70.44
C PRO A 65 -21.97 12.77 -70.65
N ALA A 66 -21.14 12.74 -69.60
CA ALA A 66 -19.84 12.06 -69.58
C ALA A 66 -19.91 10.55 -69.87
N PHE A 67 -21.06 9.89 -69.62
CA PHE A 67 -21.26 8.47 -69.94
C PHE A 67 -21.47 8.23 -71.45
N GLU A 68 -21.75 9.28 -72.24
CA GLU A 68 -22.08 9.19 -73.67
C GLU A 68 -23.24 8.19 -73.96
N ALA A 69 -24.13 8.01 -72.98
CA ALA A 69 -25.23 7.07 -73.05
C ALA A 69 -26.39 7.63 -73.88
N GLN A 70 -26.90 6.84 -74.84
CA GLN A 70 -28.12 7.18 -75.60
C GLN A 70 -29.40 6.58 -74.99
N GLN A 71 -29.25 5.68 -74.02
CA GLN A 71 -30.32 4.94 -73.35
C GLN A 71 -30.82 5.73 -72.12
N SER A 72 -31.96 5.31 -71.57
CA SER A 72 -32.41 5.83 -70.27
C SER A 72 -31.44 5.46 -69.15
N ALA A 73 -31.42 6.23 -68.06
CA ALA A 73 -30.53 5.96 -66.94
C ALA A 73 -30.66 4.53 -66.36
N PRO A 74 -31.88 3.97 -66.18
CA PRO A 74 -32.03 2.59 -65.69
C PRO A 74 -31.46 1.52 -66.63
N GLU A 75 -31.59 1.69 -67.96
CA GLU A 75 -31.06 0.73 -68.94
C GLU A 75 -29.53 0.74 -69.01
N ALA A 76 -28.94 1.94 -69.00
CA ALA A 76 -27.50 2.10 -68.99
C ALA A 76 -26.89 1.58 -67.68
N LEU A 77 -27.55 1.83 -66.53
CA LEU A 77 -27.14 1.29 -65.24
C LEU A 77 -27.21 -0.25 -65.19
N ARG A 78 -28.23 -0.87 -65.78
CA ARG A 78 -28.32 -2.33 -65.89
C ARG A 78 -27.11 -2.92 -66.60
N SER A 79 -26.66 -2.27 -67.69
CA SER A 79 -25.47 -2.70 -68.42
C SER A 79 -24.19 -2.58 -67.57
N LEU A 80 -24.07 -1.51 -66.77
CA LEU A 80 -22.94 -1.30 -65.88
C LEU A 80 -22.91 -2.29 -64.70
N THR A 81 -24.05 -2.56 -64.08
CA THR A 81 -24.16 -3.47 -62.94
C THR A 81 -23.88 -4.91 -63.36
N GLU A 82 -24.37 -5.35 -64.53
CA GLU A 82 -24.03 -6.65 -65.13
C GLU A 82 -22.53 -6.77 -65.46
N ALA A 83 -21.88 -5.68 -65.88
CA ALA A 83 -20.44 -5.66 -66.11
C ALA A 83 -19.64 -5.75 -64.80
N ALA A 84 -20.04 -5.04 -63.75
CA ALA A 84 -19.40 -5.10 -62.45
C ALA A 84 -19.55 -6.49 -61.80
N GLN A 85 -20.74 -7.10 -61.91
CA GLN A 85 -21.03 -8.42 -61.35
C GLN A 85 -20.14 -9.53 -61.95
N ARG A 86 -19.77 -9.43 -63.24
CA ARG A 86 -18.82 -10.36 -63.88
C ARG A 86 -17.45 -10.38 -63.22
N HIS A 87 -17.06 -9.31 -62.53
CA HIS A 87 -15.82 -9.19 -61.77
C HIS A 87 -16.03 -9.36 -60.25
N GLY A 88 -17.24 -9.72 -59.81
CA GLY A 88 -17.56 -9.89 -58.39
C GLY A 88 -17.68 -8.59 -57.60
N VAL A 89 -17.90 -7.46 -58.29
CA VAL A 89 -18.00 -6.13 -57.67
C VAL A 89 -19.44 -5.64 -57.71
N SER A 90 -19.91 -5.10 -56.59
CA SER A 90 -21.24 -4.49 -56.44
C SER A 90 -21.23 -3.00 -56.76
N VAL A 91 -22.32 -2.46 -57.33
CA VAL A 91 -22.40 -1.04 -57.72
C VAL A 91 -23.25 -0.25 -56.71
N LEU A 92 -22.64 0.80 -56.17
CA LEU A 92 -23.26 1.83 -55.36
C LEU A 92 -23.31 3.13 -56.17
N VAL A 93 -24.29 3.98 -55.92
CA VAL A 93 -24.41 5.29 -56.58
C VAL A 93 -24.54 6.42 -55.57
N ASP A 94 -24.00 7.59 -55.92
CA ASP A 94 -24.05 8.79 -55.08
C ASP A 94 -25.24 9.69 -55.47
N LEU A 95 -26.06 10.07 -54.48
CA LEU A 95 -27.34 10.76 -54.65
C LEU A 95 -27.49 11.94 -53.68
N VAL A 96 -28.33 12.90 -54.07
CA VAL A 96 -28.73 14.06 -53.26
C VAL A 96 -30.25 14.15 -53.27
N ILE A 97 -30.86 14.28 -52.08
CA ILE A 97 -32.32 14.23 -51.90
C ILE A 97 -32.90 15.55 -51.37
N ASP A 98 -32.12 16.32 -50.61
CA ASP A 98 -32.58 17.59 -50.02
C ASP A 98 -32.68 18.73 -51.04
N ARG A 99 -32.13 18.56 -52.24
CA ARG A 99 -32.07 19.61 -53.26
C ARG A 99 -32.05 19.07 -54.68
N VAL A 100 -32.58 19.87 -55.61
CA VAL A 100 -32.54 19.66 -57.06
C VAL A 100 -32.21 20.96 -57.80
N ALA A 101 -31.95 20.87 -59.09
CA ALA A 101 -31.78 22.07 -59.92
C ALA A 101 -33.09 22.86 -60.02
N ALA A 102 -33.05 24.17 -59.77
CA ALA A 102 -34.24 25.04 -59.89
C ALA A 102 -34.68 25.25 -61.36
N ASP A 103 -33.86 24.84 -62.34
CA ASP A 103 -34.22 24.71 -63.75
C ASP A 103 -34.52 23.25 -64.17
N GLY A 104 -34.61 22.34 -63.19
CA GLY A 104 -34.84 20.92 -63.38
C GLY A 104 -36.31 20.53 -63.57
N GLU A 105 -36.51 19.33 -64.10
CA GLU A 105 -37.83 18.80 -64.42
C GLU A 105 -38.69 18.60 -63.17
N LEU A 106 -38.10 18.06 -62.09
CA LEU A 106 -38.81 17.78 -60.84
C LEU A 106 -39.35 19.06 -60.17
N PHE A 107 -38.54 20.12 -60.11
CA PHE A 107 -38.96 21.41 -59.57
C PHE A 107 -40.03 22.08 -60.46
N THR A 108 -39.88 22.00 -61.78
CA THR A 108 -40.85 22.58 -62.73
C THR A 108 -42.22 21.92 -62.63
N GLN A 109 -42.27 20.60 -62.42
CA GLN A 109 -43.52 19.85 -62.28
C GLN A 109 -44.17 20.01 -60.91
N HIS A 110 -43.37 20.17 -59.85
CA HIS A 110 -43.83 20.24 -58.47
C HIS A 110 -43.15 21.38 -57.68
N PRO A 111 -43.39 22.64 -58.04
CA PRO A 111 -42.72 23.78 -57.39
C PRO A 111 -43.06 23.89 -55.90
N ASP A 112 -44.27 23.49 -55.50
CA ASP A 112 -44.76 23.57 -54.12
C ASP A 112 -44.01 22.62 -53.16
N TRP A 113 -43.35 21.57 -53.68
CA TRP A 113 -42.54 20.63 -52.89
C TRP A 113 -41.20 21.22 -52.44
N PHE A 114 -40.80 22.38 -52.97
CA PHE A 114 -39.50 22.97 -52.73
C PHE A 114 -39.61 24.42 -52.27
N HIS A 115 -38.65 24.85 -51.46
CA HIS A 115 -38.42 26.26 -51.18
C HIS A 115 -37.52 26.85 -52.28
N PRO A 116 -37.98 27.88 -53.01
CA PRO A 116 -37.13 28.58 -53.95
C PRO A 116 -36.18 29.48 -53.17
N PHE A 117 -34.90 29.07 -53.12
CA PHE A 117 -33.74 29.80 -52.60
C PHE A 117 -33.59 29.91 -51.06
N GLU A 118 -32.33 29.84 -50.59
CA GLU A 118 -31.93 30.10 -49.19
C GLU A 118 -32.39 31.49 -48.69
N SER A 119 -32.71 31.60 -47.40
CA SER A 119 -33.14 32.85 -46.75
C SER A 119 -32.05 33.95 -46.81
N GLU A 120 -32.45 35.23 -46.78
CA GLU A 120 -31.50 36.37 -46.80
C GLU A 120 -30.48 36.35 -45.65
N GLU A 121 -30.82 35.78 -44.49
CA GLU A 121 -29.90 35.67 -43.34
C GLU A 121 -28.77 34.67 -43.59
N ALA A 122 -29.05 33.56 -44.30
CA ALA A 122 -28.03 32.58 -44.69
C ALA A 122 -27.03 33.16 -45.72
N ARG A 123 -27.50 34.09 -46.57
CA ARG A 123 -26.68 34.79 -47.57
C ARG A 123 -25.67 35.79 -46.98
N LEU A 124 -25.80 36.13 -45.70
CA LEU A 124 -24.96 37.11 -45.00
C LEU A 124 -23.89 36.46 -44.10
N ASP A 125 -23.88 35.13 -43.93
CA ASP A 125 -22.88 34.43 -43.09
C ASP A 125 -21.59 34.15 -43.89
N PRO A 126 -20.46 34.83 -43.58
CA PRO A 126 -19.19 34.65 -44.30
C PRO A 126 -18.55 33.28 -44.10
N ARG A 127 -19.12 32.40 -43.26
CA ARG A 127 -18.69 31.00 -43.06
C ARG A 127 -19.38 30.02 -44.01
N HIS A 128 -20.43 30.43 -44.73
CA HIS A 128 -21.04 29.62 -45.78
C HIS A 128 -20.17 29.62 -47.04
N ALA A 129 -19.60 28.46 -47.38
CA ALA A 129 -18.76 28.30 -48.57
C ALA A 129 -19.63 28.33 -49.85
N HIS A 130 -19.26 29.20 -50.78
CA HIS A 130 -19.67 29.33 -52.19
C HIS A 130 -21.11 28.97 -52.60
N ARG A 131 -21.83 30.02 -53.02
CA ARG A 131 -23.14 30.01 -53.71
C ARG A 131 -23.27 28.87 -54.72
N GLU A 132 -24.18 27.93 -54.47
CA GLU A 132 -24.73 27.10 -55.54
C GLU A 132 -25.85 27.92 -56.22
N ASP A 133 -25.54 28.55 -57.35
CA ASP A 133 -26.55 29.25 -58.14
C ASP A 133 -27.56 28.23 -58.70
N ASN A 134 -28.86 28.58 -58.67
CA ASN A 134 -29.95 27.80 -59.27
C ASN A 134 -30.32 26.47 -58.57
N VAL A 135 -30.41 26.47 -57.24
CA VAL A 135 -30.81 25.32 -56.41
C VAL A 135 -32.19 25.51 -55.78
N ALA A 136 -33.01 24.46 -55.76
CA ALA A 136 -34.28 24.38 -55.04
C ALA A 136 -34.19 23.31 -53.92
N TYR A 137 -34.48 23.71 -52.67
CA TYR A 137 -34.39 22.82 -51.49
C TYR A 137 -35.74 22.20 -51.16
N ALA A 138 -35.77 20.92 -50.83
CA ALA A 138 -36.99 20.20 -50.47
C ALA A 138 -37.65 20.81 -49.22
N ASN A 139 -38.97 21.00 -49.27
CA ASN A 139 -39.77 21.52 -48.18
C ASN A 139 -40.31 20.37 -47.31
N PHE A 140 -39.59 20.05 -46.24
CA PHE A 140 -40.00 19.05 -45.26
C PHE A 140 -40.84 19.61 -44.09
N ASN A 141 -41.19 20.90 -44.11
CA ASN A 141 -41.99 21.53 -43.06
C ASN A 141 -43.51 21.36 -43.26
N ASP A 142 -43.92 20.82 -44.41
CA ASP A 142 -45.31 20.52 -44.74
C ASP A 142 -45.49 19.00 -44.89
N ASP A 143 -46.44 18.42 -44.14
CA ASP A 143 -46.69 16.98 -44.11
C ASP A 143 -47.13 16.44 -45.49
N GLY A 144 -47.86 17.24 -46.28
CA GLY A 144 -48.35 16.86 -47.61
C GLY A 144 -47.22 16.80 -48.64
N ASN A 145 -46.35 17.81 -48.65
CA ASN A 145 -45.14 17.82 -49.49
C ASN A 145 -44.17 16.70 -49.11
N THR A 146 -44.00 16.44 -47.80
CA THR A 146 -43.13 15.38 -47.29
C THR A 146 -43.58 14.00 -47.78
N ALA A 147 -44.88 13.70 -47.73
CA ALA A 147 -45.42 12.44 -48.23
C ALA A 147 -45.25 12.28 -49.75
N ALA A 148 -45.44 13.36 -50.51
CA ALA A 148 -45.32 13.34 -51.96
C ALA A 148 -43.85 13.15 -52.43
N LEU A 149 -42.91 13.83 -51.77
CA LEU A 149 -41.47 13.62 -51.95
C LEU A 149 -41.06 12.18 -51.61
N LEU A 150 -41.62 11.60 -50.53
CA LEU A 150 -41.35 10.23 -50.12
C LEU A 150 -41.79 9.22 -51.19
N ASP A 151 -43.00 9.37 -51.72
CA ASP A 151 -43.54 8.50 -52.78
C ASP A 151 -42.73 8.59 -54.08
N TRP A 152 -42.30 9.81 -54.46
CA TRP A 152 -41.47 10.02 -55.64
C TRP A 152 -40.10 9.36 -55.49
N TRP A 153 -39.37 9.67 -54.42
CA TRP A 153 -38.06 9.07 -54.17
C TRP A 153 -38.12 7.56 -53.99
N THR A 154 -39.19 7.03 -53.39
CA THR A 154 -39.40 5.58 -53.29
C THR A 154 -39.45 4.92 -54.67
N ARG A 155 -40.19 5.51 -55.64
CA ARG A 155 -40.26 4.96 -57.00
C ARG A 155 -38.91 5.01 -57.71
N GLU A 156 -38.21 6.14 -57.65
CA GLU A 156 -36.91 6.29 -58.31
C GLU A 156 -35.88 5.31 -57.75
N LEU A 157 -35.77 5.18 -56.42
CA LEU A 157 -34.82 4.23 -55.82
C LEU A 157 -35.16 2.77 -56.14
N LEU A 158 -36.44 2.42 -56.25
CA LEU A 158 -36.87 1.09 -56.70
C LEU A 158 -36.44 0.82 -58.15
N THR A 159 -36.64 1.78 -59.06
CA THR A 159 -36.21 1.66 -60.46
C THR A 159 -34.69 1.45 -60.58
N LEU A 160 -33.90 2.17 -59.79
CA LEU A 160 -32.44 1.98 -59.77
C LEU A 160 -32.04 0.63 -59.17
N ALA A 161 -32.73 0.17 -58.12
CA ALA A 161 -32.51 -1.16 -57.54
C ALA A 161 -32.87 -2.30 -58.53
N GLU A 162 -33.94 -2.14 -59.32
CA GLU A 162 -34.31 -3.06 -60.40
C GLU A 162 -33.28 -3.08 -61.55
N ALA A 163 -32.50 -2.00 -61.71
CA ALA A 163 -31.34 -1.95 -62.62
C ALA A 163 -30.08 -2.61 -62.02
N GLY A 164 -30.14 -3.19 -60.82
CA GLY A 164 -29.03 -3.92 -60.20
C GLY A 164 -28.13 -3.07 -59.30
N VAL A 165 -28.50 -1.82 -58.99
CA VAL A 165 -27.82 -1.00 -57.98
C VAL A 165 -28.04 -1.62 -56.60
N THR A 166 -26.97 -1.91 -55.87
CA THR A 166 -27.03 -2.60 -54.58
C THR A 166 -26.99 -1.64 -53.39
N GLY A 167 -26.84 -0.33 -53.63
CA GLY A 167 -26.96 0.66 -52.58
C GLY A 167 -26.72 2.10 -53.02
N PHE A 168 -27.00 3.01 -52.11
CA PHE A 168 -27.07 4.45 -52.35
C PHE A 168 -26.31 5.20 -51.27
N ARG A 169 -25.38 6.07 -51.67
CA ARG A 169 -24.77 7.07 -50.80
C ARG A 169 -25.56 8.35 -50.91
N PHE A 170 -25.95 8.93 -49.79
CA PHE A 170 -26.70 10.18 -49.73
C PHE A 170 -25.84 11.30 -49.17
N ASP A 171 -25.73 12.40 -49.92
CA ASP A 171 -25.12 13.64 -49.46
C ASP A 171 -26.06 14.41 -48.52
N SER A 172 -25.49 15.23 -47.63
CA SER A 172 -26.23 16.14 -46.75
C SER A 172 -27.42 15.52 -45.96
N PRO A 173 -27.26 14.34 -45.33
CA PRO A 173 -28.38 13.60 -44.74
C PRO A 173 -29.09 14.35 -43.61
N HIS A 174 -28.39 15.25 -42.91
CA HIS A 174 -28.90 16.11 -41.83
C HIS A 174 -29.97 17.12 -42.27
N ARG A 175 -30.08 17.42 -43.56
CA ARG A 175 -31.08 18.35 -44.11
C ARG A 175 -32.44 17.69 -44.34
N VAL A 176 -32.52 16.36 -44.16
CA VAL A 176 -33.73 15.56 -44.37
C VAL A 176 -34.17 14.94 -43.03
N PRO A 177 -35.46 15.00 -42.65
CA PRO A 177 -35.91 14.46 -41.37
C PRO A 177 -35.66 12.95 -41.21
N ALA A 178 -35.31 12.52 -40.00
CA ALA A 178 -35.00 11.12 -39.70
C ALA A 178 -36.13 10.13 -40.03
N HIS A 179 -37.40 10.55 -39.81
CA HIS A 179 -38.56 9.71 -40.12
C HIS A 179 -38.73 9.49 -41.63
N PHE A 180 -38.35 10.47 -42.46
CA PHE A 180 -38.38 10.35 -43.92
C PHE A 180 -37.39 9.28 -44.39
N TRP A 181 -36.16 9.31 -43.88
CA TRP A 181 -35.15 8.28 -44.15
C TRP A 181 -35.61 6.88 -43.75
N HIS A 182 -36.21 6.76 -42.55
CA HIS A 182 -36.71 5.50 -42.04
C HIS A 182 -37.78 4.90 -42.96
N GLN A 183 -38.76 5.72 -43.38
CA GLN A 183 -39.85 5.32 -44.26
C GLN A 183 -39.34 4.98 -45.68
N LEU A 184 -38.46 5.81 -46.24
CA LEU A 184 -37.89 5.60 -47.57
C LEU A 184 -37.09 4.29 -47.62
N GLY A 185 -36.22 4.08 -46.63
CA GLY A 185 -35.43 2.86 -46.51
C GLY A 185 -36.30 1.61 -46.33
N ALA A 186 -37.33 1.69 -45.49
CA ALA A 186 -38.28 0.59 -45.29
C ALA A 186 -39.03 0.22 -46.58
N ALA A 187 -39.51 1.23 -47.33
CA ALA A 187 -40.24 1.03 -48.58
C ALA A 187 -39.37 0.38 -49.67
N VAL A 188 -38.12 0.82 -49.83
CA VAL A 188 -37.19 0.24 -50.82
C VAL A 188 -36.81 -1.19 -50.43
N ARG A 189 -36.46 -1.44 -49.16
CA ARG A 189 -36.03 -2.76 -48.69
C ARG A 189 -37.15 -3.81 -48.64
N ALA A 190 -38.42 -3.37 -48.53
CA ALA A 190 -39.55 -4.27 -48.64
C ALA A 190 -39.60 -5.01 -49.98
N LYS A 191 -39.07 -4.40 -51.05
CA LYS A 191 -38.94 -5.04 -52.38
C LYS A 191 -37.53 -5.55 -52.66
N HIS A 192 -36.50 -4.82 -52.24
CA HIS A 192 -35.10 -5.17 -52.48
C HIS A 192 -34.30 -5.23 -51.15
N PRO A 193 -34.38 -6.34 -50.40
CA PRO A 193 -33.81 -6.44 -49.05
C PRO A 193 -32.28 -6.34 -49.00
N ALA A 194 -31.60 -6.55 -50.13
CA ALA A 194 -30.14 -6.45 -50.25
C ALA A 194 -29.63 -5.00 -50.41
N VAL A 195 -30.51 -4.04 -50.71
CA VAL A 195 -30.12 -2.64 -50.95
C VAL A 195 -29.62 -1.99 -49.67
N ARG A 196 -28.51 -1.26 -49.77
CA ARG A 196 -27.86 -0.55 -48.66
C ARG A 196 -27.94 0.97 -48.78
N PHE A 197 -28.17 1.65 -47.66
CA PHE A 197 -28.23 3.11 -47.56
C PHE A 197 -27.01 3.60 -46.78
N LEU A 198 -26.24 4.50 -47.37
CA LEU A 198 -25.01 5.06 -46.81
C LEU A 198 -25.17 6.56 -46.65
N ALA A 199 -24.87 7.12 -45.48
CA ALA A 199 -25.00 8.56 -45.21
C ALA A 199 -23.64 9.27 -45.19
N ALA A 200 -23.48 10.32 -46.00
CA ALA A 200 -22.30 11.17 -45.98
C ALA A 200 -22.30 12.07 -44.73
N THR A 201 -21.52 11.67 -43.73
CA THR A 201 -21.43 12.34 -42.42
C THR A 201 -20.17 13.17 -42.12
N PRO A 202 -19.09 13.19 -42.95
CA PRO A 202 -17.95 14.05 -42.69
C PRO A 202 -18.33 15.53 -42.58
N GLY A 203 -17.78 16.22 -41.58
CA GLY A 203 -18.00 17.65 -41.38
C GLY A 203 -19.31 18.04 -40.69
N LEU A 204 -20.19 17.09 -40.36
CA LEU A 204 -21.43 17.37 -39.63
C LEU A 204 -21.17 17.66 -38.15
N ALA A 205 -21.96 18.56 -37.57
CA ALA A 205 -21.90 18.83 -36.13
C ALA A 205 -22.46 17.63 -35.33
N ARG A 206 -22.04 17.51 -34.06
CA ARG A 206 -22.49 16.40 -33.19
C ARG A 206 -24.00 16.33 -32.99
N GLN A 207 -24.67 17.49 -32.98
CA GLN A 207 -26.11 17.57 -32.84
C GLN A 207 -26.83 17.03 -34.08
N ASP A 208 -26.30 17.30 -35.27
CA ASP A 208 -26.85 16.83 -36.54
C ASP A 208 -26.70 15.31 -36.69
N LEU A 209 -25.58 14.75 -36.22
CA LEU A 209 -25.40 13.29 -36.17
C LEU A 209 -26.44 12.62 -35.27
N ALA A 210 -26.72 13.18 -34.10
CA ALA A 210 -27.70 12.62 -33.17
C ALA A 210 -29.11 12.58 -33.76
N GLN A 211 -29.47 13.53 -34.63
CA GLN A 211 -30.77 13.54 -35.32
C GLN A 211 -30.93 12.37 -36.30
N LEU A 212 -29.84 11.80 -36.80
CA LEU A 212 -29.88 10.67 -37.76
C LEU A 212 -29.98 9.30 -37.06
N GLU A 213 -29.95 9.25 -35.73
CA GLU A 213 -30.12 8.00 -34.99
C GLU A 213 -31.54 7.42 -35.25
N GLY A 214 -31.61 6.16 -35.68
CA GLY A 214 -32.87 5.52 -36.06
C GLY A 214 -33.35 5.78 -37.49
N ALA A 215 -32.64 6.59 -38.28
CA ALA A 215 -32.96 6.89 -39.69
C ALA A 215 -32.84 5.68 -40.64
N GLY A 216 -32.20 4.58 -40.22
CA GLY A 216 -32.17 3.33 -40.99
C GLY A 216 -31.03 3.18 -42.02
N PHE A 217 -29.94 3.96 -41.87
CA PHE A 217 -28.73 3.82 -42.68
C PHE A 217 -27.92 2.56 -42.29
N ASP A 218 -27.37 1.83 -43.26
CA ASP A 218 -26.47 0.70 -42.99
C ASP A 218 -25.05 1.19 -42.65
N SER A 219 -24.61 2.28 -43.28
CA SER A 219 -23.28 2.85 -43.07
C SER A 219 -23.27 4.37 -43.08
N VAL A 220 -22.23 4.92 -42.47
CA VAL A 220 -21.91 6.35 -42.37
C VAL A 220 -20.43 6.53 -42.66
N PHE A 221 -19.96 7.75 -42.91
CA PHE A 221 -18.57 8.00 -43.29
C PHE A 221 -17.80 8.76 -42.19
N SER A 222 -16.63 8.29 -41.79
CA SER A 222 -15.83 8.92 -40.73
C SER A 222 -14.95 10.07 -41.24
N SER A 223 -14.52 10.94 -40.34
CA SER A 223 -13.63 12.07 -40.64
C SER A 223 -12.15 11.71 -40.50
N ILE A 224 -11.80 10.41 -40.55
CA ILE A 224 -10.45 9.90 -40.27
C ILE A 224 -9.35 10.56 -41.13
N ARG A 225 -9.67 10.99 -42.36
CA ARG A 225 -8.79 11.74 -43.26
C ARG A 225 -8.13 12.95 -42.61
N TRP A 226 -8.82 13.61 -41.68
CA TRP A 226 -8.36 14.84 -41.03
C TRP A 226 -7.83 14.60 -39.61
N TRP A 227 -7.71 13.34 -39.18
CA TRP A 227 -7.15 13.02 -37.88
C TRP A 227 -5.63 13.13 -37.88
N ASP A 228 -5.09 13.86 -36.90
CA ASP A 228 -3.66 14.12 -36.72
C ASP A 228 -2.93 13.02 -35.91
N PHE A 229 -3.62 11.91 -35.64
CA PHE A 229 -3.16 10.80 -34.78
C PHE A 229 -2.94 11.18 -33.31
N ARG A 230 -3.38 12.37 -32.88
CA ARG A 230 -3.21 12.87 -31.51
C ARG A 230 -4.53 13.26 -30.88
N ALA A 231 -5.40 13.92 -31.62
CA ALA A 231 -6.65 14.45 -31.10
C ALA A 231 -7.62 13.34 -30.67
N SER A 232 -8.32 13.54 -29.56
CA SER A 232 -9.23 12.53 -28.99
C SER A 232 -10.59 12.44 -29.70
N TRP A 233 -10.94 13.43 -30.54
CA TRP A 233 -12.28 13.51 -31.15
C TRP A 233 -12.62 12.32 -32.05
N MET A 234 -11.62 11.57 -32.52
CA MET A 234 -11.80 10.46 -33.44
C MET A 234 -12.52 9.27 -32.78
N THR A 235 -12.19 8.94 -31.51
CA THR A 235 -12.89 7.88 -30.79
C THR A 235 -14.32 8.30 -30.45
N ASP A 236 -14.53 9.58 -30.13
CA ASP A 236 -15.86 10.14 -29.89
C ASP A 236 -16.71 10.15 -31.16
N GLU A 237 -16.08 10.37 -32.31
CA GLU A 237 -16.75 10.32 -33.61
C GLU A 237 -17.16 8.91 -33.96
N HIS A 238 -16.25 7.95 -33.82
CA HIS A 238 -16.57 6.53 -34.02
C HIS A 238 -17.78 6.14 -33.17
N ALA A 239 -17.79 6.49 -31.87
CA ALA A 239 -18.89 6.21 -30.96
C ALA A 239 -20.22 6.89 -31.36
N ALA A 240 -20.18 8.09 -31.96
CA ALA A 240 -21.37 8.76 -32.49
C ALA A 240 -21.89 8.08 -33.76
N LEU A 241 -20.99 7.78 -34.69
CA LEU A 241 -21.31 7.22 -36.00
C LEU A 241 -21.92 5.81 -35.89
N ILE A 242 -21.41 4.96 -34.99
CA ILE A 242 -21.95 3.60 -34.79
C ILE A 242 -23.41 3.59 -34.29
N ARG A 243 -23.96 4.69 -33.78
CA ARG A 243 -25.39 4.77 -33.42
C ARG A 243 -26.30 4.97 -34.64
N ILE A 244 -25.73 5.44 -35.74
CA ILE A 244 -26.43 5.70 -37.00
C ILE A 244 -26.24 4.53 -37.97
N GLY A 245 -24.99 4.13 -38.23
CA GLY A 245 -24.62 3.09 -39.21
C GLY A 245 -23.18 2.61 -39.03
N ALA A 246 -22.71 1.65 -39.82
CA ALA A 246 -21.31 1.23 -39.83
C ALA A 246 -20.37 2.31 -40.38
N PRO A 247 -19.37 2.80 -39.62
CA PRO A 247 -18.42 3.81 -40.10
C PRO A 247 -17.53 3.28 -41.23
N ILE A 248 -17.53 3.99 -42.36
CA ILE A 248 -16.66 3.79 -43.51
C ILE A 248 -15.57 4.84 -43.45
N ALA A 249 -14.33 4.39 -43.32
CA ALA A 249 -13.14 5.24 -43.32
C ALA A 249 -12.70 5.56 -44.75
N PHE A 250 -11.95 6.65 -44.95
CA PHE A 250 -11.32 6.92 -46.24
C PHE A 250 -9.99 7.66 -46.05
N PRO A 251 -8.96 7.35 -46.87
CA PRO A 251 -7.69 8.06 -46.81
C PRO A 251 -7.74 9.39 -47.56
N GLU A 252 -8.78 9.63 -48.37
CA GLU A 252 -9.08 10.87 -49.11
C GLU A 252 -10.60 11.01 -49.30
N ALA A 253 -11.13 12.23 -49.18
CA ALA A 253 -12.55 12.48 -49.46
C ALA A 253 -12.80 12.51 -50.98
N PRO A 254 -13.91 11.93 -51.48
CA PRO A 254 -14.20 11.82 -52.92
C PRO A 254 -14.14 13.13 -53.72
N TYR A 255 -14.57 14.24 -53.12
CA TYR A 255 -14.63 15.56 -53.75
C TYR A 255 -13.84 16.63 -52.97
N GLY A 256 -12.93 16.18 -52.08
CA GLY A 256 -12.13 17.07 -51.23
C GLY A 256 -10.69 17.26 -51.72
N THR A 257 -9.87 17.90 -50.90
CA THR A 257 -8.43 18.03 -51.16
C THR A 257 -7.74 16.65 -51.12
N ARG A 258 -6.88 16.39 -52.11
CA ARG A 258 -6.04 15.18 -52.13
C ARG A 258 -5.02 15.24 -51.00
N LEU A 259 -4.58 14.09 -50.51
CA LEU A 259 -3.58 14.01 -49.45
C LEU A 259 -2.24 14.62 -49.88
N ALA A 260 -1.90 14.53 -51.16
CA ALA A 260 -0.71 15.17 -51.71
C ALA A 260 -0.68 16.70 -51.51
N ALA A 261 -1.85 17.37 -51.50
CA ALA A 261 -1.93 18.82 -51.29
C ALA A 261 -1.49 19.24 -49.88
N ASP A 262 -1.71 18.38 -48.88
CA ASP A 262 -1.24 18.61 -47.50
C ASP A 262 0.30 18.49 -47.39
N LEU A 263 0.96 18.04 -48.47
CA LEU A 263 2.39 17.76 -48.55
C LEU A 263 3.05 18.54 -49.70
N ASP A 264 2.45 19.63 -50.18
CA ASP A 264 2.94 20.41 -51.33
C ASP A 264 4.38 20.94 -51.14
N ASP A 265 4.81 21.18 -49.89
CA ASP A 265 6.17 21.59 -49.56
C ASP A 265 7.18 20.42 -49.50
N VAL A 266 6.71 19.16 -49.53
CA VAL A 266 7.52 17.95 -49.40
C VAL A 266 7.86 17.37 -50.76
N HIS A 267 9.11 17.53 -51.17
CA HIS A 267 9.61 17.09 -52.47
C HIS A 267 10.15 15.64 -52.47
N ASP A 268 10.37 15.05 -51.28
CA ASP A 268 10.85 13.67 -51.13
C ASP A 268 9.70 12.67 -51.33
N ALA A 269 9.73 11.97 -52.47
CA ALA A 269 8.74 10.96 -52.82
C ALA A 269 8.59 9.86 -51.75
N THR A 270 9.65 9.55 -50.98
CA THR A 270 9.59 8.52 -49.93
C THR A 270 8.84 8.98 -48.69
N ILE A 271 8.88 10.28 -48.36
CA ILE A 271 8.10 10.86 -47.26
C ILE A 271 6.63 10.95 -47.64
N VAL A 272 6.34 11.33 -48.89
CA VAL A 272 4.98 11.35 -49.44
C VAL A 272 4.41 9.93 -49.47
N GLU A 273 5.18 8.95 -49.95
CA GLU A 273 4.77 7.54 -49.93
C GLU A 273 4.46 7.07 -48.50
N ARG A 274 5.31 7.37 -47.50
CA ARG A 274 5.05 7.05 -46.08
C ARG A 274 3.73 7.65 -45.57
N ALA A 275 3.39 8.87 -45.98
CA ALA A 275 2.15 9.51 -45.59
C ALA A 275 0.92 8.78 -46.18
N TYR A 276 0.97 8.43 -47.47
CA TYR A 276 -0.06 7.63 -48.13
C TYR A 276 -0.17 6.22 -47.52
N GLN A 277 0.97 5.60 -47.25
CA GLN A 277 1.08 4.31 -46.57
C GLN A 277 0.47 4.34 -45.16
N ARG A 278 0.68 5.42 -44.40
CA ARG A 278 0.05 5.61 -43.08
C ARG A 278 -1.46 5.76 -43.20
N ALA A 279 -1.91 6.66 -44.08
CA ALA A 279 -3.33 6.92 -44.32
C ALA A 279 -4.09 5.65 -44.75
N LEU A 280 -3.48 4.85 -45.63
CA LEU A 280 -4.01 3.55 -46.05
C LEU A 280 -4.25 2.62 -44.86
N PHE A 281 -3.22 2.37 -44.04
CA PHE A 281 -3.33 1.44 -42.92
C PHE A 281 -4.27 1.95 -41.83
N THR A 282 -4.26 3.25 -41.54
CA THR A 282 -5.12 3.81 -40.49
C THR A 282 -6.58 3.88 -40.91
N ALA A 283 -6.88 4.22 -42.17
CA ALA A 283 -8.26 4.18 -42.68
C ALA A 283 -8.81 2.74 -42.64
N ALA A 284 -8.05 1.78 -43.16
CA ALA A 284 -8.43 0.38 -43.17
C ALA A 284 -8.61 -0.23 -41.75
N ALA A 285 -7.74 0.12 -40.79
CA ALA A 285 -7.81 -0.45 -39.45
C ALA A 285 -8.90 0.16 -38.56
N THR A 286 -9.36 1.38 -38.85
CA THR A 286 -10.29 2.12 -37.98
C THR A 286 -11.75 2.08 -38.44
N GLY A 287 -12.02 1.95 -39.75
CA GLY A 287 -13.37 1.83 -40.28
C GLY A 287 -13.90 0.38 -40.33
N THR A 288 -15.21 0.21 -40.19
CA THR A 288 -15.92 -1.07 -40.47
C THR A 288 -15.85 -1.43 -41.95
N GLY A 289 -15.98 -0.42 -42.81
CA GLY A 289 -15.57 -0.50 -44.21
C GLY A 289 -14.57 0.60 -44.51
N TRP A 290 -14.09 0.65 -45.74
CA TRP A 290 -13.35 1.81 -46.21
C TRP A 290 -13.64 2.11 -47.67
N MET A 291 -13.43 3.37 -48.04
CA MET A 291 -13.58 3.86 -49.40
C MET A 291 -12.29 4.51 -49.85
N MET A 292 -11.86 4.19 -51.07
CA MET A 292 -10.69 4.77 -51.70
C MET A 292 -11.07 5.44 -53.03
N PRO A 293 -10.87 6.76 -53.18
CA PRO A 293 -10.99 7.43 -54.47
C PRO A 293 -9.93 6.97 -55.46
N MET A 294 -10.32 6.76 -56.72
CA MET A 294 -9.40 6.41 -57.80
C MET A 294 -8.19 7.36 -57.88
N GLY A 295 -7.02 6.81 -58.19
CA GLY A 295 -5.76 7.56 -58.27
C GLY A 295 -5.06 7.80 -56.93
N PHE A 296 -5.63 7.36 -55.79
CA PHE A 296 -4.94 7.37 -54.50
C PHE A 296 -3.71 6.45 -54.54
N GLU A 297 -3.86 5.28 -55.17
CA GLU A 297 -2.85 4.25 -55.36
C GLU A 297 -1.59 4.75 -56.09
N TYR A 298 -1.73 5.84 -56.85
CA TYR A 298 -0.67 6.48 -57.64
C TYR A 298 -0.20 7.84 -57.07
N GLY A 299 -0.81 8.31 -55.98
CA GLY A 299 -0.49 9.62 -55.39
C GLY A 299 -0.90 10.81 -56.26
N VAL A 300 -2.01 10.70 -57.01
CA VAL A 300 -2.49 11.79 -57.87
C VAL A 300 -2.92 13.00 -57.03
N ALA A 301 -2.28 14.15 -57.26
CA ALA A 301 -2.51 15.39 -56.52
C ALA A 301 -3.71 16.22 -57.02
N GLN A 302 -4.17 15.98 -58.25
CA GLN A 302 -5.31 16.70 -58.81
C GLN A 302 -6.61 16.37 -58.03
N PRO A 303 -7.33 17.37 -57.48
CA PRO A 303 -8.60 17.14 -56.81
C PRO A 303 -9.70 16.75 -57.79
N MET A 304 -10.61 15.89 -57.35
CA MET A 304 -11.84 15.59 -58.07
C MET A 304 -12.85 16.71 -57.78
N SER A 305 -13.48 17.26 -58.83
CA SER A 305 -14.35 18.42 -58.72
C SER A 305 -15.80 18.09 -59.08
N TYR A 306 -16.73 18.72 -58.37
CA TYR A 306 -18.16 18.61 -58.67
C TYR A 306 -18.59 19.18 -60.02
N SER A 307 -17.78 20.03 -60.67
CA SER A 307 -18.18 20.73 -61.91
C SER A 307 -17.22 20.57 -63.07
N ARG A 308 -16.03 19.97 -62.85
CA ARG A 308 -14.97 19.86 -63.85
C ARG A 308 -14.22 18.54 -63.73
N GLY A 309 -13.74 18.02 -64.85
CA GLY A 309 -12.82 16.89 -64.89
C GLY A 309 -12.14 16.77 -66.24
N ASP A 310 -10.86 16.39 -66.25
CA ASP A 310 -10.08 16.14 -67.47
C ASP A 310 -9.56 14.70 -67.43
N ARG A 311 -10.16 13.84 -68.26
CA ARG A 311 -9.80 12.42 -68.37
C ARG A 311 -8.37 12.21 -68.87
N ALA A 312 -7.91 13.03 -69.83
CA ALA A 312 -6.59 12.86 -70.42
C ALA A 312 -5.49 13.23 -69.41
N GLN A 313 -5.68 14.36 -68.73
CA GLN A 313 -4.78 14.80 -67.66
C GLN A 313 -4.73 13.81 -66.49
N PHE A 314 -5.87 13.24 -66.10
CA PHE A 314 -5.91 12.23 -65.04
C PHE A 314 -5.17 10.95 -65.44
N ALA A 315 -5.36 10.47 -66.68
CA ALA A 315 -4.65 9.31 -67.19
C ALA A 315 -3.13 9.53 -67.28
N GLU A 316 -2.69 10.73 -67.67
CA GLU A 316 -1.27 11.13 -67.67
C GLU A 316 -0.69 11.20 -66.26
N SER A 317 -1.46 11.68 -65.29
CA SER A 317 -1.05 11.72 -63.88
C SER A 317 -0.86 10.32 -63.30
N CYS A 318 -1.71 9.36 -63.68
CA CYS A 318 -1.56 7.97 -63.28
C CYS A 318 -0.35 7.29 -63.94
N SER A 319 0.01 7.65 -65.18
CA SER A 319 1.18 7.06 -65.86
C SER A 319 2.52 7.62 -65.35
N HIS A 320 2.52 8.81 -64.76
CA HIS A 320 3.68 9.44 -64.12
C HIS A 320 3.60 9.40 -62.58
N ALA A 321 3.06 8.31 -62.03
CA ALA A 321 2.86 8.13 -60.59
C ALA A 321 4.18 8.27 -59.79
N ARG A 322 4.11 8.89 -58.62
CA ARG A 322 5.27 9.03 -57.70
C ARG A 322 5.66 7.71 -57.03
N PHE A 323 4.69 6.83 -56.86
CA PHE A 323 4.78 5.48 -56.28
C PHE A 323 3.57 4.67 -56.73
N ASP A 324 3.57 3.36 -56.50
CA ASP A 324 2.43 2.48 -56.75
C ASP A 324 2.12 1.66 -55.49
N LEU A 325 0.97 1.91 -54.88
CA LEU A 325 0.51 1.21 -53.67
C LEU A 325 -0.38 0.00 -53.97
N SER A 326 -0.56 -0.39 -55.24
CA SER A 326 -1.50 -1.44 -55.66
C SER A 326 -1.34 -2.76 -54.88
N GLU A 327 -0.12 -3.27 -54.75
CA GLU A 327 0.15 -4.51 -53.99
C GLU A 327 -0.17 -4.37 -52.51
N ARG A 328 0.14 -3.20 -51.94
CA ARG A 328 -0.07 -2.90 -50.52
C ARG A 328 -1.54 -2.71 -50.20
N ILE A 329 -2.30 -2.11 -51.12
CA ILE A 329 -3.76 -1.99 -51.05
C ILE A 329 -4.40 -3.38 -51.11
N ALA A 330 -3.98 -4.23 -52.05
CA ALA A 330 -4.46 -5.62 -52.14
C ALA A 330 -4.18 -6.40 -50.84
N HIS A 331 -2.99 -6.22 -50.26
CA HIS A 331 -2.63 -6.82 -48.98
C HIS A 331 -3.53 -6.30 -47.83
N VAL A 332 -3.73 -5.00 -47.71
CA VAL A 332 -4.58 -4.41 -46.67
C VAL A 332 -6.04 -4.86 -46.81
N ASN A 333 -6.56 -4.93 -48.03
CA ASN A 333 -7.90 -5.47 -48.31
C ASN A 333 -8.04 -6.95 -47.94
N ALA A 334 -6.96 -7.74 -48.06
CA ALA A 334 -6.92 -9.12 -47.57
C ALA A 334 -6.91 -9.17 -46.04
N VAL A 335 -6.07 -8.37 -45.38
CA VAL A 335 -6.03 -8.29 -43.90
C VAL A 335 -7.39 -7.90 -43.33
N MET A 336 -8.10 -6.93 -43.92
CA MET A 336 -9.44 -6.54 -43.49
C MET A 336 -10.45 -7.69 -43.62
N ARG A 337 -10.43 -8.43 -44.75
CA ARG A 337 -11.30 -9.58 -44.99
C ARG A 337 -11.04 -10.74 -44.03
N ASP A 338 -9.78 -10.93 -43.66
CA ASP A 338 -9.35 -12.08 -42.88
C ASP A 338 -9.32 -11.77 -41.36
N SER A 339 -9.54 -10.51 -40.97
CA SER A 339 -9.58 -10.05 -39.57
C SER A 339 -11.01 -9.70 -39.13
N GLU A 340 -11.61 -10.53 -38.28
CA GLU A 340 -13.00 -10.35 -37.81
C GLU A 340 -13.23 -9.00 -37.09
N PRO A 341 -12.37 -8.52 -36.15
CA PRO A 341 -12.60 -7.23 -35.48
C PRO A 341 -12.61 -6.02 -36.42
N LEU A 342 -11.98 -6.12 -37.60
CA LEU A 342 -11.97 -5.02 -38.58
C LEU A 342 -13.27 -4.94 -39.39
N GLN A 343 -14.10 -5.98 -39.36
CA GLN A 343 -15.37 -6.07 -40.10
C GLN A 343 -16.60 -5.76 -39.24
N THR A 344 -16.42 -5.38 -37.98
CA THR A 344 -17.54 -5.05 -37.08
C THR A 344 -17.57 -3.56 -36.74
N VAL A 345 -18.68 -3.12 -36.15
CA VAL A 345 -18.82 -1.78 -35.56
C VAL A 345 -18.34 -1.71 -34.10
N GLY A 346 -17.41 -2.59 -33.74
CA GLY A 346 -16.97 -2.68 -32.36
C GLY A 346 -16.35 -1.38 -31.84
N GLU A 347 -16.26 -1.28 -30.53
CA GLU A 347 -15.72 -0.12 -29.85
C GLU A 347 -14.28 0.15 -30.32
N LEU A 348 -13.99 1.44 -30.55
CA LEU A 348 -12.65 1.93 -30.84
C LEU A 348 -12.18 2.79 -29.68
N ARG A 349 -11.12 2.34 -29.00
CA ARG A 349 -10.61 2.97 -27.79
C ARG A 349 -9.18 3.46 -27.98
N ALA A 350 -8.91 4.69 -27.57
CA ALA A 350 -7.55 5.19 -27.43
C ALA A 350 -6.90 4.64 -26.16
N LEU A 351 -5.73 4.02 -26.31
CA LEU A 351 -4.88 3.55 -25.20
C LEU A 351 -3.70 4.51 -24.92
N SER A 352 -3.47 5.47 -25.81
CA SER A 352 -2.48 6.53 -25.67
C SER A 352 -3.15 7.90 -25.62
N GLY A 353 -2.66 8.82 -24.78
CA GLY A 353 -3.16 10.21 -24.74
C GLY A 353 -2.62 11.08 -25.89
N PRO A 354 -3.19 12.30 -26.10
CA PRO A 354 -2.84 13.19 -27.22
C PRO A 354 -1.38 13.63 -27.33
N GLY A 355 -0.62 13.60 -26.23
CA GLY A 355 0.81 13.93 -26.19
C GLY A 355 1.74 12.72 -26.33
N ALA A 356 1.22 11.51 -26.54
CA ALA A 356 2.04 10.32 -26.65
C ALA A 356 2.84 10.30 -27.97
N PRO A 357 4.07 9.73 -27.98
CA PRO A 357 4.90 9.71 -29.18
C PRO A 357 4.37 8.76 -30.27
N ALA A 358 3.51 7.80 -29.91
CA ALA A 358 2.80 6.93 -30.83
C ALA A 358 1.31 6.91 -30.47
N ALA A 359 0.45 6.87 -31.48
CA ALA A 359 -0.98 6.68 -31.31
C ALA A 359 -1.27 5.19 -31.19
N VAL A 360 -1.90 4.79 -30.09
CA VAL A 360 -2.24 3.40 -29.79
C VAL A 360 -3.75 3.31 -29.64
N LEU A 361 -4.40 2.59 -30.54
CA LEU A 361 -5.84 2.31 -30.50
C LEU A 361 -6.08 0.81 -30.33
N LEU A 362 -7.20 0.47 -29.72
CA LEU A 362 -7.69 -0.90 -29.64
C LEU A 362 -9.11 -0.95 -30.18
N ARG A 363 -9.36 -1.90 -31.07
CA ARG A 363 -10.66 -2.09 -31.70
C ARG A 363 -11.19 -3.49 -31.42
N GLY A 364 -12.38 -3.59 -30.84
CA GLY A 364 -13.03 -4.86 -30.54
C GLY A 364 -13.89 -5.38 -31.69
N ASP A 365 -14.26 -6.65 -31.63
CA ASP A 365 -15.32 -7.26 -32.45
C ASP A 365 -16.75 -6.92 -31.95
N ARG A 366 -16.91 -6.35 -30.75
CA ARG A 366 -18.20 -6.00 -30.13
C ARG A 366 -18.27 -4.53 -29.70
N LEU A 367 -19.49 -4.05 -29.44
CA LEU A 367 -19.78 -2.66 -29.04
C LEU A 367 -19.18 -2.27 -27.68
N ASP A 368 -18.79 -3.24 -26.86
CA ASP A 368 -18.03 -3.05 -25.63
C ASP A 368 -16.82 -3.99 -25.68
N LEU A 369 -15.62 -3.44 -25.55
CA LEU A 369 -14.38 -4.22 -25.56
C LEU A 369 -14.30 -5.27 -24.44
N ARG A 370 -15.11 -5.17 -23.39
CA ARG A 370 -15.16 -6.16 -22.30
C ARG A 370 -15.83 -7.47 -22.71
N ASP A 371 -16.73 -7.41 -23.68
CA ASP A 371 -17.43 -8.58 -24.21
C ASP A 371 -16.70 -9.16 -25.43
N SER A 372 -15.69 -8.46 -25.93
CA SER A 372 -14.95 -8.86 -27.12
C SER A 372 -14.10 -10.11 -26.86
N ASP A 373 -14.19 -11.08 -27.78
CA ASP A 373 -13.34 -12.28 -27.77
C ASP A 373 -12.04 -12.02 -28.52
N GLN A 374 -12.09 -11.14 -29.52
CA GLN A 374 -10.96 -10.70 -30.32
C GLN A 374 -10.92 -9.17 -30.43
N ALA A 375 -9.70 -8.64 -30.48
CA ALA A 375 -9.48 -7.22 -30.77
C ALA A 375 -8.27 -7.03 -31.70
N THR A 376 -8.17 -5.86 -32.30
CA THR A 376 -7.00 -5.42 -33.07
C THR A 376 -6.36 -4.23 -32.38
N LEU A 377 -5.09 -4.38 -32.00
CA LEU A 377 -4.24 -3.29 -31.51
C LEU A 377 -3.60 -2.58 -32.70
N ILE A 378 -3.82 -1.28 -32.80
CA ILE A 378 -3.35 -0.41 -33.88
C ILE A 378 -2.31 0.53 -33.28
N VAL A 379 -1.06 0.43 -33.74
CA VAL A 379 0.04 1.29 -33.27
C VAL A 379 0.57 2.11 -34.43
N VAL A 380 0.43 3.43 -34.36
CA VAL A 380 0.76 4.37 -35.43
C VAL A 380 1.84 5.33 -34.98
N ASN A 381 2.81 5.59 -35.85
CA ASN A 381 3.77 6.68 -35.69
C ASN A 381 3.25 7.96 -36.40
N PRO A 382 2.90 9.04 -35.66
CA PRO A 382 2.48 10.31 -36.23
C PRO A 382 3.62 11.07 -36.96
N GLU A 383 4.88 10.73 -36.72
CA GLU A 383 6.03 11.43 -37.30
C GLU A 383 6.51 10.77 -38.60
N LEU A 384 6.57 11.51 -39.70
CA LEU A 384 6.97 10.99 -41.02
C LEU A 384 8.51 10.91 -41.21
N GLY A 385 9.27 11.62 -40.37
CA GLY A 385 10.74 11.68 -40.44
C GLY A 385 11.50 10.94 -39.33
N THR A 386 10.84 10.57 -38.23
CA THR A 386 11.52 10.07 -37.02
C THR A 386 10.91 8.76 -36.50
N PRO A 387 11.73 7.74 -36.16
CA PRO A 387 11.22 6.52 -35.53
C PRO A 387 10.81 6.75 -34.07
N VAL A 388 9.84 5.98 -33.58
CA VAL A 388 9.32 6.07 -32.21
C VAL A 388 9.50 4.74 -31.48
N ARG A 389 10.00 4.79 -30.25
CA ARG A 389 10.05 3.63 -29.35
C ARG A 389 8.69 3.48 -28.65
N VAL A 390 8.09 2.31 -28.80
CA VAL A 390 6.82 1.94 -28.20
C VAL A 390 7.07 1.02 -27.01
N ASP A 391 6.63 1.45 -25.83
CA ASP A 391 6.70 0.68 -24.59
C ASP A 391 5.28 0.26 -24.16
N PRO A 392 4.93 -1.04 -24.26
CA PRO A 392 3.62 -1.56 -23.88
C PRO A 392 3.21 -1.24 -22.44
N ALA A 393 4.15 -1.10 -21.52
CA ALA A 393 3.85 -0.75 -20.12
C ALA A 393 3.11 0.60 -19.98
N ARG A 394 3.21 1.49 -20.99
CA ARG A 394 2.56 2.81 -20.98
C ARG A 394 1.08 2.77 -21.32
N PHE A 395 0.58 1.68 -21.92
CA PHE A 395 -0.80 1.63 -22.42
C PHE A 395 -1.56 0.33 -22.10
N LEU A 396 -0.86 -0.76 -21.76
CA LEU A 396 -1.52 -2.06 -21.48
C LEU A 396 -2.43 -2.02 -20.24
N THR A 397 -2.19 -1.12 -19.28
CA THR A 397 -3.10 -0.93 -18.13
C THR A 397 -4.46 -0.34 -18.53
N GLY A 398 -4.53 0.33 -19.69
CA GLY A 398 -5.76 0.90 -20.24
C GLY A 398 -6.56 -0.07 -21.12
N VAL A 399 -6.08 -1.31 -21.32
CA VAL A 399 -6.71 -2.31 -22.20
C VAL A 399 -7.89 -2.99 -21.49
N PRO A 400 -9.15 -2.74 -21.89
CA PRO A 400 -10.32 -3.50 -21.43
C PRO A 400 -10.29 -4.96 -21.94
N GLY A 401 -11.06 -5.88 -21.34
CA GLY A 401 -11.30 -7.21 -21.94
C GLY A 401 -10.17 -8.26 -21.82
N ASN A 402 -9.17 -8.05 -20.95
CA ASN A 402 -8.07 -9.00 -20.69
C ASN A 402 -7.18 -9.34 -21.92
N PHE A 403 -7.10 -8.45 -22.92
CA PHE A 403 -6.20 -8.63 -24.06
C PHE A 403 -4.74 -8.39 -23.66
N THR A 404 -4.01 -9.47 -23.36
CA THR A 404 -2.61 -9.40 -22.91
C THR A 404 -1.66 -10.18 -23.81
N ARG A 405 -2.19 -10.86 -24.84
CA ARG A 405 -1.43 -11.61 -25.83
C ARG A 405 -1.65 -11.04 -27.21
N PHE A 406 -0.54 -10.84 -27.92
CA PHE A 406 -0.53 -10.17 -29.21
C PHE A 406 0.20 -11.01 -30.26
N VAL A 407 -0.31 -10.99 -31.49
CA VAL A 407 0.34 -11.55 -32.68
C VAL A 407 0.27 -10.49 -33.78
N PRO A 408 1.39 -10.09 -34.42
CA PRO A 408 1.33 -9.19 -35.57
C PRO A 408 0.42 -9.77 -36.67
N LEU A 409 -0.45 -8.96 -37.28
CA LEU A 409 -1.39 -9.45 -38.31
C LEU A 409 -0.67 -9.91 -39.60
N ASP A 410 0.56 -9.45 -39.81
CA ASP A 410 1.45 -9.85 -40.91
C ASP A 410 2.35 -11.06 -40.57
N ALA A 411 2.19 -11.64 -39.38
CA ALA A 411 2.99 -12.79 -38.96
C ALA A 411 2.64 -14.07 -39.75
N PRO A 412 3.59 -15.00 -39.95
CA PRO A 412 3.31 -16.28 -40.60
C PRO A 412 2.18 -17.05 -39.89
N ALA A 413 1.37 -17.77 -40.67
CA ALA A 413 0.28 -18.60 -40.14
C ALA A 413 0.80 -19.58 -39.07
N GLY A 414 0.10 -19.64 -37.92
CA GLY A 414 0.50 -20.48 -36.77
C GLY A 414 1.39 -19.80 -35.72
N SER A 415 1.71 -18.51 -35.89
CA SER A 415 2.42 -17.72 -34.88
C SER A 415 1.67 -17.71 -33.54
N LYS A 416 2.39 -17.99 -32.44
CA LYS A 416 1.78 -18.07 -31.11
C LYS A 416 1.60 -16.68 -30.47
N PRO A 417 0.45 -16.42 -29.83
CA PRO A 417 0.25 -15.20 -29.04
C PRO A 417 1.24 -15.08 -27.89
N ALA A 418 1.85 -13.91 -27.75
CA ALA A 418 2.86 -13.64 -26.72
C ALA A 418 2.62 -12.29 -26.05
N ALA A 419 3.27 -12.06 -24.90
CA ALA A 419 3.34 -10.72 -24.32
C ALA A 419 4.07 -9.77 -25.28
N LEU A 420 3.57 -8.55 -25.40
CA LEU A 420 4.20 -7.54 -26.24
C LEU A 420 5.46 -7.00 -25.54
N ALA A 421 6.63 -7.19 -26.17
CA ALA A 421 7.88 -6.58 -25.74
C ALA A 421 8.03 -5.17 -26.32
N PRO A 422 8.84 -4.26 -25.72
CA PRO A 422 9.14 -2.96 -26.32
C PRO A 422 9.72 -3.09 -27.72
N PHE A 423 9.27 -2.26 -28.66
CA PHE A 423 9.73 -2.26 -30.05
C PHE A 423 9.85 -0.84 -30.62
N THR A 424 10.54 -0.69 -31.75
CA THR A 424 10.67 0.58 -32.46
C THR A 424 9.82 0.56 -33.72
N LEU A 425 9.03 1.61 -33.91
CA LEU A 425 8.20 1.83 -35.09
C LEU A 425 8.88 2.85 -36.00
N GLY A 426 9.04 2.52 -37.28
CA GLY A 426 9.67 3.42 -38.27
C GLY A 426 8.88 4.71 -38.51
N PRO A 427 9.47 5.73 -39.15
CA PRO A 427 8.76 6.96 -39.49
C PRO A 427 7.49 6.69 -40.32
N GLY A 428 6.35 7.23 -39.89
CA GLY A 428 5.04 7.05 -40.52
C GLY A 428 4.47 5.63 -40.47
N ALA A 429 5.19 4.67 -39.88
CA ALA A 429 4.77 3.28 -39.91
C ALA A 429 3.53 3.04 -39.03
N CYS A 430 2.69 2.09 -39.46
CA CYS A 430 1.55 1.57 -38.72
C CYS A 430 1.75 0.06 -38.56
N ARG A 431 1.56 -0.45 -37.34
CA ARG A 431 1.65 -1.88 -37.03
C ARG A 431 0.37 -2.35 -36.36
N LEU A 432 -0.19 -3.43 -36.89
CA LEU A 432 -1.42 -4.04 -36.42
C LEU A 432 -1.11 -5.37 -35.72
N PHE A 433 -1.74 -5.61 -34.57
CA PHE A 433 -1.65 -6.88 -33.86
C PHE A 433 -3.05 -7.42 -33.58
N SER A 434 -3.25 -8.71 -33.83
CA SER A 434 -4.35 -9.44 -33.21
C SER A 434 -4.10 -9.50 -31.70
N ALA A 435 -5.08 -9.07 -30.93
CA ALA A 435 -5.07 -9.02 -29.47
C ALA A 435 -6.07 -10.08 -28.96
N ILE A 436 -5.59 -10.98 -28.10
CA ILE A 436 -6.34 -12.16 -27.65
C ILE A 436 -6.59 -12.06 -26.15
N ALA A 437 -7.85 -12.20 -25.77
CA ALA A 437 -8.28 -12.24 -24.39
C ALA A 437 -7.79 -13.54 -23.74
N GLU A 438 -7.01 -13.42 -22.67
CA GLU A 438 -6.56 -14.60 -21.93
C GLU A 438 -7.68 -15.15 -21.05
N LYS A 439 -7.60 -16.44 -20.74
CA LYS A 439 -8.56 -17.03 -19.80
C LYS A 439 -8.38 -16.40 -18.43
N PRO A 440 -9.47 -15.97 -17.76
CA PRO A 440 -9.36 -15.47 -16.40
C PRO A 440 -8.79 -16.57 -15.50
N ILE A 441 -8.02 -16.17 -14.48
CA ILE A 441 -7.56 -17.10 -13.45
C ILE A 441 -8.80 -17.59 -12.70
N ARG A 442 -9.18 -18.84 -12.93
CA ARG A 442 -10.25 -19.51 -12.19
C ARG A 442 -9.62 -20.24 -11.02
N LEU A 443 -9.79 -19.73 -9.82
CA LEU A 443 -9.43 -20.45 -8.59
C LEU A 443 -10.45 -21.58 -8.40
N ALA A 444 -10.05 -22.82 -8.72
CA ALA A 444 -10.79 -23.97 -8.24
C ALA A 444 -10.37 -24.19 -6.78
N PRO A 445 -11.31 -24.24 -5.81
CA PRO A 445 -10.99 -24.78 -4.49
C PRO A 445 -10.37 -26.17 -4.69
N PRO A 446 -9.29 -26.55 -3.98
CA PRO A 446 -8.52 -27.78 -4.23
C PRO A 446 -9.32 -29.09 -4.19
N ILE A 447 -10.62 -29.03 -3.84
CA ILE A 447 -11.52 -30.15 -3.63
C ILE A 447 -12.74 -30.09 -4.57
N ASP A 448 -13.00 -28.95 -5.24
CA ASP A 448 -14.21 -28.75 -6.04
C ASP A 448 -14.11 -29.41 -7.41
N LYS A 449 -14.63 -30.64 -7.49
CA LYS A 449 -14.86 -31.32 -8.76
C LYS A 449 -16.10 -30.72 -9.43
N PRO A 450 -16.01 -30.22 -10.68
CA PRO A 450 -17.18 -29.76 -11.42
C PRO A 450 -18.26 -30.85 -11.42
N ASN A 451 -19.50 -30.49 -11.09
CA ASN A 451 -20.69 -31.36 -11.02
C ASN A 451 -20.80 -32.30 -9.79
N SER A 452 -19.97 -32.16 -8.76
CA SER A 452 -20.11 -32.93 -7.52
C SER A 452 -20.97 -32.21 -6.48
N LYS A 453 -22.24 -32.66 -6.29
CA LYS A 453 -23.11 -32.17 -5.20
C LYS A 453 -22.48 -32.32 -3.80
N ARG A 454 -21.60 -33.32 -3.62
CA ARG A 454 -20.92 -33.58 -2.34
C ARG A 454 -19.82 -32.56 -2.03
N SER A 455 -19.18 -32.03 -3.06
CA SER A 455 -18.10 -31.04 -2.91
C SER A 455 -18.64 -29.66 -2.57
N GLY A 456 -19.67 -29.19 -3.29
CA GLY A 456 -20.34 -27.93 -2.97
C GLY A 456 -20.98 -27.92 -1.58
N ARG A 457 -21.48 -29.08 -1.10
CA ARG A 457 -21.95 -29.20 0.29
C ARG A 457 -20.80 -29.03 1.29
N LYS A 458 -19.61 -29.57 1.01
CA LYS A 458 -18.45 -29.45 1.90
C LYS A 458 -17.98 -27.99 1.97
N THR A 459 -17.82 -27.30 0.84
CA THR A 459 -17.37 -25.90 0.82
C THR A 459 -18.35 -24.96 1.51
N VAL A 460 -19.66 -25.16 1.32
CA VAL A 460 -20.69 -24.40 2.06
C VAL A 460 -20.68 -24.73 3.54
N MET A 461 -20.53 -26.00 3.94
CA MET A 461 -20.43 -26.36 5.36
C MET A 461 -19.17 -25.77 6.01
N GLU A 462 -18.05 -25.69 5.28
CA GLU A 462 -16.83 -25.00 5.73
C GLU A 462 -17.06 -23.49 5.89
N ALA A 463 -17.81 -22.86 4.96
CA ALA A 463 -18.18 -21.45 5.08
C ALA A 463 -19.17 -21.18 6.24
N ILE A 464 -20.11 -22.09 6.49
CA ILE A 464 -21.06 -22.01 7.62
C ILE A 464 -20.32 -22.20 8.95
N ALA A 465 -19.30 -23.07 8.98
CA ALA A 465 -18.48 -23.30 10.16
C ALA A 465 -17.42 -22.21 10.39
N ALA A 466 -17.25 -21.28 9.43
CA ALA A 466 -16.30 -20.19 9.58
C ALA A 466 -16.72 -19.25 10.71
N PRO A 467 -15.75 -18.61 11.40
CA PRO A 467 -16.04 -17.59 12.40
C PRO A 467 -16.97 -16.51 11.89
N ARG A 468 -18.05 -16.25 12.63
CA ARG A 468 -19.05 -15.22 12.28
C ARG A 468 -18.71 -13.87 12.89
N VAL A 469 -18.18 -13.87 14.12
CA VAL A 469 -17.71 -12.64 14.78
C VAL A 469 -16.24 -12.46 14.43
N ALA A 470 -15.90 -11.36 13.77
CA ALA A 470 -14.53 -11.05 13.39
C ALA A 470 -13.72 -10.64 14.62
N ILE A 471 -12.51 -11.19 14.76
CA ILE A 471 -11.51 -10.80 15.76
C ILE A 471 -10.24 -10.47 14.99
N GLU A 472 -9.84 -9.21 15.03
CA GLU A 472 -8.71 -8.70 14.25
C GLU A 472 -7.80 -7.82 15.11
N SER A 473 -6.56 -7.61 14.63
CA SER A 473 -5.63 -6.62 15.19
C SER A 473 -5.41 -6.73 16.71
N VAL A 474 -5.30 -7.95 17.23
CA VAL A 474 -5.09 -8.16 18.67
C VAL A 474 -3.75 -7.58 19.12
N THR A 475 -3.76 -6.78 20.18
CA THR A 475 -2.56 -6.22 20.82
C THR A 475 -2.57 -6.47 22.33
N PRO A 476 -1.39 -6.55 22.98
CA PRO A 476 -0.05 -6.44 22.41
C PRO A 476 0.35 -7.72 21.65
N SER A 477 1.01 -7.55 20.51
CA SER A 477 1.43 -8.67 19.65
C SER A 477 2.71 -8.33 18.88
N ILE A 478 3.59 -9.32 18.73
CA ILE A 478 4.85 -9.18 17.99
C ILE A 478 4.91 -10.27 16.93
N ASP A 479 4.97 -9.83 15.66
CA ASP A 479 4.99 -10.69 14.48
C ASP A 479 3.86 -11.74 14.52
N ASN A 480 2.64 -11.27 14.84
CA ASN A 480 1.42 -12.08 14.97
C ASN A 480 1.54 -13.22 16.01
N GLY A 481 1.90 -12.87 17.25
CA GLY A 481 2.05 -13.82 18.36
C GLY A 481 3.29 -14.72 18.30
N ARG A 482 4.17 -14.54 17.30
CA ARG A 482 5.39 -15.36 17.18
C ARG A 482 6.34 -15.13 18.36
N PHE A 483 6.51 -13.88 18.80
CA PHE A 483 7.42 -13.51 19.90
C PHE A 483 6.66 -13.03 21.13
N VAL A 484 7.34 -13.16 22.28
CA VAL A 484 6.83 -12.73 23.58
C VAL A 484 6.83 -11.20 23.70
N VAL A 485 5.73 -10.67 24.20
CA VAL A 485 5.67 -9.31 24.75
C VAL A 485 6.31 -9.32 26.13
N LYS A 486 7.00 -8.25 26.52
CA LYS A 486 7.68 -8.15 27.81
C LYS A 486 7.02 -7.12 28.70
N LYS A 487 6.76 -7.52 29.94
CA LYS A 487 6.14 -6.69 30.98
C LYS A 487 6.81 -6.92 32.32
N ILE A 488 6.52 -6.08 33.31
CA ILE A 488 6.97 -6.28 34.68
C ILE A 488 5.85 -6.93 35.49
N VAL A 489 6.21 -7.86 36.38
CA VAL A 489 5.28 -8.47 37.33
C VAL A 489 4.59 -7.39 38.18
N GLY A 490 3.30 -7.55 38.42
CA GLY A 490 2.44 -6.55 39.07
C GLY A 490 1.72 -5.61 38.09
N GLU A 491 2.13 -5.53 36.82
CA GLU A 491 1.42 -4.74 35.81
C GLU A 491 0.06 -5.36 35.45
N ARG A 492 -0.89 -4.49 35.06
CA ARG A 492 -2.14 -4.87 34.39
C ARG A 492 -2.02 -4.61 32.90
N VAL A 493 -1.86 -5.67 32.12
CA VAL A 493 -1.65 -5.56 30.67
C VAL A 493 -2.97 -5.27 29.98
N ARG A 494 -3.04 -4.12 29.30
CA ARG A 494 -4.15 -3.77 28.42
C ARG A 494 -4.06 -4.60 27.13
N VAL A 495 -5.05 -5.46 26.93
CA VAL A 495 -5.27 -6.24 25.71
C VAL A 495 -6.35 -5.54 24.89
N THR A 496 -6.13 -5.35 23.59
CA THR A 496 -7.13 -4.78 22.68
C THR A 496 -7.34 -5.66 21.46
N ALA A 497 -8.52 -5.58 20.85
CA ALA A 497 -8.81 -6.22 19.57
C ALA A 497 -9.89 -5.43 18.82
N ALA A 498 -9.82 -5.42 17.49
CA ALA A 498 -10.94 -4.99 16.67
C ALA A 498 -11.94 -6.16 16.59
N ILE A 499 -13.15 -5.96 17.10
CA ILE A 499 -14.18 -7.01 17.21
C ILE A 499 -15.51 -6.46 16.70
N PHE A 500 -16.03 -7.08 15.65
CA PHE A 500 -17.27 -6.70 14.99
C PHE A 500 -17.93 -7.91 14.30
N ALA A 501 -19.21 -7.78 13.96
CA ALA A 501 -19.97 -8.78 13.20
C ALA A 501 -20.91 -8.06 12.22
N GLU A 502 -21.49 -8.79 11.28
CA GLU A 502 -22.53 -8.24 10.42
C GLU A 502 -23.86 -7.99 11.17
N GLY A 503 -24.68 -7.07 10.68
CA GLY A 503 -25.98 -6.75 11.27
C GLY A 503 -25.90 -5.68 12.37
N HIS A 504 -26.89 -5.69 13.27
CA HIS A 504 -27.06 -4.68 14.33
C HIS A 504 -27.17 -5.29 15.74
N ASP A 505 -27.05 -6.61 15.85
CA ASP A 505 -27.10 -7.33 17.11
C ASP A 505 -25.91 -6.95 17.99
N LYS A 506 -26.08 -7.04 19.31
CA LYS A 506 -24.99 -6.86 20.27
C LYS A 506 -24.04 -8.05 20.22
N ILE A 507 -22.77 -7.73 20.42
CA ILE A 507 -21.70 -8.70 20.60
C ILE A 507 -21.07 -8.50 21.97
N ALA A 508 -20.46 -9.56 22.47
CA ALA A 508 -19.66 -9.55 23.68
C ALA A 508 -18.32 -10.24 23.41
N ALA A 509 -17.30 -9.88 24.19
CA ALA A 509 -15.96 -10.40 24.02
C ALA A 509 -15.29 -10.60 25.38
N ALA A 510 -14.28 -11.47 25.41
CA ALA A 510 -13.47 -11.72 26.59
C ALA A 510 -12.04 -12.10 26.21
N VAL A 511 -11.10 -11.80 27.09
CA VAL A 511 -9.73 -12.33 27.03
C VAL A 511 -9.66 -13.57 27.89
N MET A 512 -9.21 -14.68 27.30
CA MET A 512 -8.79 -15.85 28.05
C MET A 512 -7.29 -15.75 28.30
N TYR A 513 -6.86 -15.92 29.54
CA TYR A 513 -5.43 -15.90 29.89
C TYR A 513 -5.08 -16.96 30.96
N ARG A 514 -3.81 -17.34 31.03
CA ARG A 514 -3.27 -18.25 32.07
C ARG A 514 -1.76 -18.08 32.22
N ALA A 515 -1.21 -18.52 33.35
CA ALA A 515 0.23 -18.77 33.41
C ALA A 515 0.57 -20.05 32.60
N ALA A 516 1.77 -20.13 32.01
CA ALA A 516 2.15 -21.23 31.13
C ALA A 516 2.30 -22.59 31.86
N ASP A 517 2.45 -22.57 33.19
CA ASP A 517 2.43 -23.76 34.05
C ASP A 517 1.01 -24.19 34.47
N GLU A 518 -0.02 -23.42 34.12
CA GLU A 518 -1.41 -23.72 34.40
C GLU A 518 -2.11 -24.38 33.20
N THR A 519 -2.99 -25.34 33.48
CA THR A 519 -3.86 -25.93 32.45
C THR A 519 -5.13 -25.11 32.25
N ALA A 520 -5.73 -24.63 33.35
CA ALA A 520 -6.99 -23.89 33.36
C ALA A 520 -6.82 -22.46 32.83
N TRP A 521 -7.77 -22.02 31.99
CA TRP A 521 -7.84 -20.64 31.51
C TRP A 521 -8.74 -19.81 32.42
N ARG A 522 -8.30 -18.58 32.69
CA ARG A 522 -9.10 -17.53 33.36
C ARG A 522 -9.68 -16.61 32.30
N GLU A 523 -10.83 -16.03 32.58
CA GLU A 523 -11.57 -15.18 31.64
C GLU A 523 -11.75 -13.77 32.20
N VAL A 524 -11.50 -12.75 31.38
CA VAL A 524 -11.77 -11.34 31.69
C VAL A 524 -12.64 -10.74 30.58
N PRO A 525 -13.85 -10.25 30.88
CA PRO A 525 -14.69 -9.57 29.90
C PRO A 525 -13.98 -8.36 29.26
N MET A 526 -14.23 -8.15 27.98
CA MET A 526 -13.79 -6.95 27.26
C MET A 526 -14.93 -5.93 27.20
N ALA A 527 -14.56 -4.65 27.21
CA ALA A 527 -15.47 -3.53 26.99
C ALA A 527 -15.06 -2.73 25.74
N PRO A 528 -15.97 -1.99 25.09
CA PRO A 528 -15.61 -1.07 24.02
C PRO A 528 -14.58 -0.02 24.50
N ALA A 529 -13.47 0.09 23.78
CA ALA A 529 -12.44 1.09 24.03
C ALA A 529 -12.92 2.50 23.63
N GLN A 530 -12.35 3.53 24.26
CA GLN A 530 -12.67 4.92 23.95
C GLN A 530 -11.83 5.45 22.77
N PRO A 531 -12.41 6.26 21.86
CA PRO A 531 -13.83 6.61 21.78
C PRO A 531 -14.68 5.42 21.31
N VAL A 532 -15.88 5.26 21.88
CA VAL A 532 -16.81 4.19 21.48
C VAL A 532 -17.23 4.29 20.01
N GLY A 533 -17.51 3.16 19.37
CA GLY A 533 -18.03 3.10 17.99
C GLY A 533 -17.00 2.88 16.88
N ILE A 534 -15.75 2.56 17.24
CA ILE A 534 -14.68 2.18 16.30
C ILE A 534 -14.39 0.67 16.27
N ASP A 535 -15.29 -0.13 16.86
CA ASP A 535 -15.17 -1.58 17.01
C ASP A 535 -13.90 -2.06 17.72
N LEU A 536 -13.22 -1.17 18.45
CA LEU A 536 -12.08 -1.51 19.29
C LEU A 536 -12.58 -1.90 20.67
N TRP A 537 -12.15 -3.06 21.15
CA TRP A 537 -12.46 -3.59 22.47
C TRP A 537 -11.18 -3.67 23.31
N GLU A 538 -11.33 -3.57 24.62
CA GLU A 538 -10.22 -3.67 25.57
C GLU A 538 -10.57 -4.46 26.85
N ALA A 539 -9.57 -5.11 27.41
CA ALA A 539 -9.57 -5.67 28.77
C ALA A 539 -8.20 -5.50 29.41
N ARG A 540 -8.11 -5.64 30.73
CA ARG A 540 -6.85 -5.61 31.47
C ARG A 540 -6.63 -6.92 32.24
N ILE A 541 -5.56 -7.65 31.92
CA ILE A 541 -5.18 -8.89 32.62
C ILE A 541 -4.05 -8.63 33.63
N PRO A 542 -4.12 -9.18 34.86
CA PRO A 542 -3.06 -9.00 35.86
C PRO A 542 -1.91 -9.99 35.66
N LEU A 543 -0.66 -9.52 35.84
CA LEU A 543 0.54 -10.36 35.88
C LEU A 543 0.99 -10.58 37.33
N GLU A 544 0.45 -11.60 37.98
CA GLU A 544 0.59 -11.81 39.44
C GLU A 544 1.93 -12.44 39.86
N ARG A 545 2.62 -13.13 38.94
CA ARG A 545 3.87 -13.86 39.23
C ARG A 545 4.86 -13.73 38.07
N ILE A 546 6.16 -13.88 38.37
CA ILE A 546 7.22 -13.86 37.34
C ILE A 546 7.10 -15.13 36.48
N GLY A 547 7.23 -14.98 35.16
CA GLY A 547 7.21 -16.10 34.21
C GLY A 547 6.37 -15.80 32.98
N ARG A 548 6.11 -16.86 32.19
CA ARG A 548 5.36 -16.76 30.94
C ARG A 548 3.86 -16.88 31.17
N TYR A 549 3.11 -16.00 30.52
CA TYR A 549 1.66 -16.01 30.39
C TYR A 549 1.25 -16.21 28.94
N GLU A 550 0.09 -16.81 28.76
CA GLU A 550 -0.55 -17.00 27.47
C GLU A 550 -1.92 -16.32 27.48
N PHE A 551 -2.32 -15.71 26.36
CA PHE A 551 -3.67 -15.17 26.19
C PHE A 551 -4.22 -15.33 24.77
N THR A 552 -5.54 -15.27 24.64
CA THR A 552 -6.28 -15.25 23.38
C THR A 552 -7.61 -14.51 23.57
N VAL A 553 -8.26 -14.11 22.48
CA VAL A 553 -9.51 -13.36 22.51
C VAL A 553 -10.67 -14.23 22.05
N LEU A 554 -11.79 -14.13 22.76
CA LEU A 554 -13.08 -14.72 22.42
C LEU A 554 -14.06 -13.61 22.07
N ALA A 555 -14.95 -13.88 21.12
CA ALA A 555 -16.07 -13.00 20.79
C ALA A 555 -17.29 -13.82 20.35
N TRP A 556 -18.49 -13.35 20.70
CA TRP A 556 -19.75 -14.03 20.40
C TRP A 556 -20.90 -13.02 20.29
N ARG A 557 -22.03 -13.48 19.75
CA ARG A 557 -23.25 -12.68 19.72
C ARG A 557 -23.96 -12.74 21.07
N ASP A 558 -24.40 -11.60 21.58
CA ASP A 558 -25.15 -11.50 22.83
C ASP A 558 -26.64 -11.30 22.54
N ASP A 559 -27.36 -12.43 22.40
CA ASP A 559 -28.78 -12.44 22.04
C ASP A 559 -29.65 -11.76 23.12
N PHE A 560 -29.26 -11.86 24.39
CA PHE A 560 -29.98 -11.23 25.49
C PHE A 560 -29.80 -9.72 25.52
N ALA A 561 -28.56 -9.23 25.40
CA ALA A 561 -28.29 -7.80 25.32
C ALA A 561 -28.94 -7.16 24.08
N SER A 562 -29.01 -7.89 22.97
CA SER A 562 -29.71 -7.46 21.76
C SER A 562 -31.21 -7.28 22.00
N LEU A 563 -31.86 -8.28 22.63
CA LEU A 563 -33.28 -8.23 22.97
C LEU A 563 -33.59 -7.06 23.93
N VAL A 564 -32.79 -6.90 24.99
CA VAL A 564 -32.95 -5.81 25.96
C VAL A 564 -32.83 -4.43 25.27
N GLU A 565 -31.85 -4.26 24.37
CA GLU A 565 -31.71 -3.00 23.64
C GLU A 565 -32.92 -2.73 22.72
N HIS A 566 -33.44 -3.75 22.03
CA HIS A 566 -34.64 -3.64 21.20
C HIS A 566 -35.86 -3.21 22.03
N VAL A 567 -36.08 -3.85 23.19
CA VAL A 567 -37.13 -3.47 24.14
C VAL A 567 -36.98 -2.02 24.59
N GLN A 568 -35.77 -1.62 25.01
CA GLN A 568 -35.51 -0.24 25.45
C GLN A 568 -35.75 0.80 24.35
N LYS A 569 -35.35 0.51 23.10
CA LYS A 569 -35.60 1.38 21.94
C LYS A 569 -37.09 1.53 21.66
N LYS A 570 -37.86 0.43 21.71
CA LYS A 570 -39.32 0.45 21.50
C LYS A 570 -40.06 1.21 22.61
N LEU A 571 -39.69 0.99 23.87
CA LEU A 571 -40.26 1.73 25.00
C LEU A 571 -39.99 3.24 24.88
N LYS A 572 -38.78 3.64 24.49
CA LYS A 572 -38.44 5.06 24.25
C LYS A 572 -39.24 5.67 23.08
N ALA A 573 -39.66 4.85 22.12
CA ALA A 573 -40.52 5.27 21.01
C ALA A 573 -42.03 5.21 21.34
N GLY A 574 -42.41 4.89 22.58
CA GLY A 574 -43.81 4.79 23.01
C GLY A 574 -44.56 3.58 22.45
N GLN A 575 -43.85 2.51 22.06
CA GLN A 575 -44.44 1.28 21.52
C GLN A 575 -44.62 0.21 22.61
N THR A 576 -45.59 -0.68 22.41
CA THR A 576 -45.82 -1.87 23.26
C THR A 576 -44.76 -2.95 23.00
N VAL A 577 -44.40 -3.72 24.03
CA VAL A 577 -43.32 -4.73 23.98
C VAL A 577 -43.77 -6.15 24.38
N GLU A 578 -45.05 -6.46 24.23
CA GLU A 578 -45.62 -7.77 24.62
C GLU A 578 -44.95 -8.92 23.86
N THR A 579 -44.71 -8.74 22.55
CA THR A 579 -44.04 -9.75 21.72
C THR A 579 -42.60 -10.00 22.16
N GLU A 580 -41.85 -8.95 22.51
CA GLU A 580 -40.46 -9.10 22.97
C GLU A 580 -40.37 -9.79 24.34
N ILE A 581 -41.38 -9.62 25.19
CA ILE A 581 -41.49 -10.35 26.47
C ILE A 581 -41.70 -11.86 26.21
N ASP A 582 -42.46 -12.22 25.18
CA ASP A 582 -42.61 -13.62 24.76
C ASP A 582 -41.31 -14.15 24.12
N GLU A 583 -40.61 -13.35 23.31
CA GLU A 583 -39.27 -13.70 22.80
C GLU A 583 -38.27 -13.96 23.94
N ALA A 584 -38.31 -13.18 25.01
CA ALA A 584 -37.49 -13.40 26.20
C ALA A 584 -37.76 -14.78 26.84
N SER A 585 -39.02 -15.20 26.88
CA SER A 585 -39.40 -16.53 27.39
C SER A 585 -38.80 -17.66 26.56
N HIS A 586 -38.82 -17.52 25.23
CA HIS A 586 -38.19 -18.49 24.32
C HIS A 586 -36.66 -18.49 24.45
N LEU A 587 -36.04 -17.31 24.56
CA LEU A 587 -34.59 -17.20 24.75
C LEU A 587 -34.16 -17.87 26.06
N PHE A 588 -34.86 -17.62 27.16
CA PHE A 588 -34.57 -18.28 28.44
C PHE A 588 -34.69 -19.81 28.36
N ALA A 589 -35.73 -20.33 27.69
CA ALA A 589 -35.90 -21.75 27.49
C ALA A 589 -34.76 -22.34 26.62
N LEU A 590 -34.35 -21.63 25.56
CA LEU A 590 -33.24 -22.02 24.70
C LEU A 590 -31.92 -22.09 25.49
N VAL A 591 -31.60 -21.04 26.26
CA VAL A 591 -30.40 -21.00 27.09
C VAL A 591 -30.39 -22.15 28.09
N LEU A 592 -31.48 -22.37 28.83
CA LEU A 592 -31.53 -23.47 29.80
C LEU A 592 -31.43 -24.85 29.13
N ALA A 593 -31.89 -25.01 27.88
CA ALA A 593 -31.79 -26.27 27.13
C ALA A 593 -30.39 -26.53 26.55
N GLU A 594 -29.64 -25.49 26.18
CA GLU A 594 -28.34 -25.65 25.51
C GLU A 594 -27.13 -25.67 26.48
N VAL A 595 -27.30 -25.22 27.72
CA VAL A 595 -26.20 -25.00 28.67
C VAL A 595 -25.65 -26.29 29.31
N GLU A 596 -26.34 -27.44 29.18
CA GLU A 596 -25.98 -28.72 29.80
C GLU A 596 -24.57 -29.28 29.44
N THR A 597 -23.88 -28.67 28.47
CA THR A 597 -22.55 -29.10 28.00
C THR A 597 -21.45 -28.05 28.15
N VAL A 598 -21.77 -26.88 28.72
CA VAL A 598 -20.83 -25.75 28.82
C VAL A 598 -20.10 -25.77 30.17
N GLU A 599 -18.80 -26.00 30.13
CA GLU A 599 -17.95 -26.04 31.34
C GLU A 599 -18.00 -24.69 32.09
N GLY A 600 -18.29 -24.75 33.40
CA GLY A 600 -18.34 -23.57 34.27
C GLY A 600 -19.59 -22.70 34.15
N ALA A 601 -20.64 -23.16 33.46
CA ALA A 601 -21.92 -22.49 33.45
C ALA A 601 -22.68 -22.68 34.78
N VAL A 602 -23.36 -21.62 35.24
CA VAL A 602 -24.19 -21.63 36.46
C VAL A 602 -25.62 -21.22 36.10
N THR A 603 -26.56 -22.15 36.18
CA THR A 603 -27.95 -21.95 35.74
C THR A 603 -28.94 -21.67 36.87
N ASP A 604 -28.65 -22.05 38.12
CA ASP A 604 -29.59 -21.90 39.26
C ASP A 604 -30.22 -20.49 39.38
N PRO A 605 -29.46 -19.38 39.26
CA PRO A 605 -30.05 -18.05 39.32
C PRO A 605 -31.02 -17.77 38.16
N LEU A 606 -30.66 -18.23 36.96
CA LEU A 606 -31.50 -18.07 35.77
C LEU A 606 -32.77 -18.91 35.89
N GLU A 607 -32.68 -20.17 36.33
CA GLU A 607 -33.84 -21.03 36.57
C GLU A 607 -34.82 -20.41 37.58
N HIS A 608 -34.31 -19.79 38.64
CA HIS A 608 -35.15 -19.08 39.61
C HIS A 608 -35.87 -17.91 38.95
N ILE A 609 -35.15 -17.07 38.20
CA ILE A 609 -35.73 -15.93 37.48
C ILE A 609 -36.79 -16.41 36.49
N VAL A 610 -36.53 -17.46 35.72
CA VAL A 610 -37.47 -18.04 34.74
C VAL A 610 -38.73 -18.58 35.41
N LYS A 611 -38.61 -19.24 36.57
CA LYS A 611 -39.77 -19.72 37.35
C LYS A 611 -40.66 -18.56 37.83
N VAL A 612 -40.06 -17.44 38.23
CA VAL A 612 -40.80 -16.23 38.62
C VAL A 612 -41.41 -15.55 37.39
N PHE A 613 -40.63 -15.38 36.33
CA PHE A 613 -41.01 -14.75 35.08
C PHE A 613 -42.24 -15.42 34.46
N ALA A 614 -42.29 -16.76 34.45
CA ALA A 614 -43.41 -17.52 33.90
C ALA A 614 -44.75 -17.24 34.62
N LYS A 615 -44.74 -16.92 35.92
CA LYS A 615 -45.94 -16.68 36.74
C LYS A 615 -46.29 -15.20 36.93
N ALA A 616 -45.42 -14.30 36.52
CA ALA A 616 -45.54 -12.86 36.71
C ALA A 616 -46.49 -12.19 35.69
N ASP A 617 -47.08 -11.06 36.07
CA ASP A 617 -47.81 -10.15 35.16
C ASP A 617 -46.84 -9.42 34.18
N PRO A 618 -47.35 -8.77 33.12
CA PRO A 618 -46.51 -8.14 32.09
C PRO A 618 -45.53 -7.08 32.62
N ASP A 619 -45.96 -6.23 33.56
CA ASP A 619 -45.11 -5.17 34.12
C ASP A 619 -43.96 -5.76 34.94
N THR A 620 -44.25 -6.80 35.73
CA THR A 620 -43.25 -7.52 36.51
C THR A 620 -42.28 -8.29 35.60
N ARG A 621 -42.75 -8.90 34.51
CA ARG A 621 -41.89 -9.54 33.50
C ARG A 621 -40.95 -8.53 32.85
N LEU A 622 -41.46 -7.37 32.45
CA LEU A 622 -40.64 -6.31 31.88
C LEU A 622 -39.58 -5.82 32.88
N ALA A 623 -39.95 -5.62 34.14
CA ALA A 623 -39.02 -5.23 35.19
C ALA A 623 -37.92 -6.28 35.40
N LEU A 624 -38.27 -7.58 35.40
CA LEU A 624 -37.30 -8.68 35.49
C LEU A 624 -36.40 -8.74 34.25
N LEU A 625 -36.92 -8.55 33.04
CA LEU A 625 -36.14 -8.55 31.80
C LEU A 625 -35.07 -7.45 31.81
N LEU A 626 -35.42 -6.26 32.29
CA LEU A 626 -34.52 -5.11 32.36
C LEU A 626 -33.63 -5.09 33.62
N ALA A 627 -33.81 -6.03 34.56
CA ALA A 627 -33.07 -6.05 35.81
C ALA A 627 -31.59 -6.45 35.58
N PRO A 628 -30.62 -5.76 36.21
CA PRO A 628 -29.21 -6.12 36.15
C PRO A 628 -28.92 -7.55 36.66
N THR A 629 -29.72 -8.04 37.59
CA THR A 629 -29.62 -9.41 38.13
C THR A 629 -29.90 -10.46 37.05
N THR A 630 -30.80 -10.19 36.11
CA THR A 630 -31.11 -11.09 34.99
C THR A 630 -29.99 -11.09 33.97
N ALA A 631 -29.42 -9.93 33.64
CA ALA A 631 -28.23 -9.85 32.78
C ALA A 631 -27.05 -10.64 33.36
N LYS A 632 -26.78 -10.49 34.67
CA LYS A 632 -25.75 -11.27 35.38
C LYS A 632 -26.02 -12.78 35.33
N ALA A 633 -27.27 -13.21 35.53
CA ALA A 633 -27.66 -14.62 35.46
C ALA A 633 -27.51 -15.20 34.04
N MET A 634 -27.89 -14.44 33.01
CA MET A 634 -27.71 -14.82 31.60
C MET A 634 -26.22 -14.97 31.23
N ALA A 635 -25.37 -14.03 31.65
CA ALA A 635 -23.94 -14.13 31.45
C ALA A 635 -23.32 -15.36 32.16
N ALA A 636 -23.77 -15.65 33.39
CA ALA A 636 -23.33 -16.81 34.18
C ALA A 636 -23.72 -18.16 33.56
N ALA A 637 -24.81 -18.20 32.79
CA ALA A 637 -25.23 -19.39 32.04
C ALA A 637 -24.30 -19.69 30.84
N ARG A 638 -23.44 -18.74 30.41
CA ARG A 638 -22.43 -18.92 29.34
C ARG A 638 -22.98 -19.42 27.98
N HIS A 639 -24.22 -19.10 27.64
CA HIS A 639 -24.74 -19.32 26.28
C HIS A 639 -24.11 -18.30 25.31
N ARG A 640 -23.27 -18.78 24.37
CA ARG A 640 -22.45 -17.94 23.47
C ARG A 640 -22.63 -18.33 22.00
N PRO A 641 -23.74 -17.92 21.36
CA PRO A 641 -23.97 -18.15 19.94
C PRO A 641 -22.83 -17.60 19.08
N PHE A 642 -22.41 -18.40 18.08
CA PHE A 642 -21.34 -18.06 17.15
C PHE A 642 -20.01 -17.70 17.81
N LEU A 643 -19.71 -18.32 18.97
CA LEU A 643 -18.45 -18.16 19.67
C LEU A 643 -17.27 -18.37 18.74
N THR A 644 -16.52 -17.30 18.56
CA THR A 644 -15.26 -17.25 17.83
C THR A 644 -14.12 -17.12 18.81
N ARG A 645 -13.05 -17.87 18.56
CA ARG A 645 -11.77 -17.77 19.27
C ARG A 645 -10.70 -17.40 18.26
N ASP A 646 -9.88 -16.41 18.60
CA ASP A 646 -8.67 -16.13 17.81
C ASP A 646 -7.78 -17.39 17.79
N PRO A 647 -7.42 -17.93 16.60
CA PRO A 647 -6.55 -19.09 16.52
C PRO A 647 -5.15 -18.86 17.08
N VAL A 648 -4.71 -17.61 17.25
CA VAL A 648 -3.40 -17.27 17.79
C VAL A 648 -3.42 -17.27 19.33
N VAL A 649 -2.43 -17.93 19.92
CA VAL A 649 -2.11 -17.82 21.35
C VAL A 649 -0.93 -16.86 21.49
N TYR A 650 -1.21 -15.69 22.05
CA TYR A 650 -0.22 -14.66 22.32
C TYR A 650 0.51 -14.94 23.63
N ARG A 651 1.75 -14.45 23.75
CA ARG A 651 2.62 -14.75 24.90
C ARG A 651 3.18 -13.48 25.52
N ILE A 652 3.20 -13.44 26.84
CA ILE A 652 3.76 -12.35 27.64
C ILE A 652 4.77 -12.94 28.63
N ASP A 653 5.99 -12.42 28.67
CA ASP A 653 6.94 -12.72 29.74
C ASP A 653 6.88 -11.60 30.79
N ALA A 654 6.40 -11.94 31.98
CA ALA A 654 6.37 -11.09 33.17
C ALA A 654 7.71 -11.22 33.90
N GLU A 655 8.52 -10.17 33.85
CA GLU A 655 9.85 -10.15 34.46
C GLU A 655 9.85 -9.35 35.77
N ARG A 656 10.87 -9.55 36.61
CA ARG A 656 11.07 -8.73 37.81
C ARG A 656 11.44 -7.28 37.48
N THR A 657 11.19 -6.36 38.41
CA THR A 657 11.39 -4.90 38.24
C THR A 657 12.78 -4.52 37.74
N ALA A 658 13.84 -5.20 38.19
CA ALA A 658 15.22 -4.94 37.75
C ALA A 658 15.44 -5.09 36.22
N ALA A 659 14.57 -5.82 35.53
CA ALA A 659 14.60 -5.93 34.07
C ALA A 659 14.17 -4.63 33.37
N GLY A 660 13.45 -3.74 34.06
CA GLY A 660 12.99 -2.43 33.54
C GLY A 660 13.54 -1.21 34.30
N PHE A 661 13.96 -1.38 35.56
CA PHE A 661 14.49 -0.33 36.42
C PHE A 661 15.68 -0.80 37.24
N ALA A 662 16.87 -0.29 36.92
CA ALA A 662 18.09 -0.53 37.67
C ALA A 662 19.16 0.47 37.26
N SER A 663 20.05 0.79 38.20
CA SER A 663 21.25 1.60 37.95
C SER A 663 22.48 0.69 38.02
N TRP A 664 23.25 0.65 36.94
CA TRP A 664 24.36 -0.28 36.74
C TRP A 664 25.71 0.40 36.94
N TYR A 665 26.63 -0.28 37.61
CA TYR A 665 28.01 0.15 37.76
C TYR A 665 28.96 -0.96 37.34
N GLU A 666 29.89 -0.68 36.44
CA GLU A 666 30.89 -1.64 35.97
C GLU A 666 32.24 -1.34 36.61
N ILE A 667 32.87 -2.36 37.18
CA ILE A 667 34.23 -2.30 37.74
C ILE A 667 35.05 -3.50 37.28
N PHE A 668 36.38 -3.35 37.26
CA PHE A 668 37.29 -4.48 37.13
C PHE A 668 37.71 -4.98 38.52
N PRO A 669 37.31 -6.20 38.95
CA PRO A 669 37.69 -6.72 40.28
C PRO A 669 39.20 -6.69 40.55
N ARG A 670 40.00 -6.95 39.52
CA ARG A 670 41.48 -6.93 39.59
C ARG A 670 42.09 -5.57 39.91
N SER A 671 41.34 -4.47 39.75
CA SER A 671 41.81 -3.11 40.04
C SER A 671 41.33 -2.58 41.40
N MET A 672 40.57 -3.37 42.16
CA MET A 672 39.97 -2.90 43.42
C MET A 672 40.94 -2.94 44.61
N SER A 673 42.22 -3.25 44.38
CA SER A 673 43.29 -3.23 45.38
C SER A 673 43.72 -1.84 45.84
N ASP A 674 43.32 -0.80 45.10
CA ASP A 674 43.84 0.58 45.14
C ASP A 674 45.36 0.70 44.89
N ASP A 675 45.98 -0.32 44.30
CA ASP A 675 47.43 -0.36 44.04
C ASP A 675 47.70 -0.97 42.65
N GLU A 676 48.26 -0.18 41.74
CA GLU A 676 48.56 -0.62 40.36
C GLU A 676 49.62 -1.73 40.29
N SER A 677 50.35 -1.98 41.37
CA SER A 677 51.35 -3.05 41.48
C SER A 677 50.79 -4.34 42.08
N ARG A 678 49.55 -4.34 42.61
CA ARG A 678 48.91 -5.49 43.26
C ARG A 678 47.59 -5.83 42.58
N HIS A 679 47.47 -7.07 42.11
CA HIS A 679 46.19 -7.59 41.62
C HIS A 679 45.15 -7.62 42.75
N GLY A 680 43.96 -7.10 42.49
CA GLY A 680 42.82 -7.11 43.42
C GLY A 680 42.19 -8.50 43.57
N THR A 681 41.54 -8.72 44.70
CA THR A 681 40.82 -9.96 45.05
C THR A 681 39.34 -9.69 45.27
N PHE A 682 38.52 -10.73 45.37
CA PHE A 682 37.11 -10.55 45.78
C PHE A 682 36.95 -9.93 47.17
N LYS A 683 37.94 -10.10 48.08
CA LYS A 683 37.95 -9.42 49.37
C LYS A 683 38.15 -7.92 49.22
N ASP A 684 39.01 -7.50 48.29
CA ASP A 684 39.18 -6.09 47.97
C ASP A 684 37.88 -5.50 47.39
N VAL A 685 37.17 -6.24 46.52
CA VAL A 685 35.84 -5.84 46.02
C VAL A 685 34.84 -5.61 47.15
N ILE A 686 34.79 -6.50 48.16
CA ILE A 686 33.89 -6.35 49.33
C ILE A 686 34.08 -4.98 49.99
N THR A 687 35.32 -4.49 50.08
CA THR A 687 35.60 -3.17 50.68
C THR A 687 35.04 -1.99 49.89
N LYS A 688 34.72 -2.20 48.60
CA LYS A 688 34.20 -1.15 47.69
C LYS A 688 32.67 -1.12 47.60
N LEU A 689 31.99 -2.20 48.03
CA LEU A 689 30.53 -2.30 47.95
C LEU A 689 29.80 -1.13 48.63
N PRO A 690 30.20 -0.64 49.83
CA PRO A 690 29.52 0.48 50.46
C PRO A 690 29.51 1.75 49.59
N ARG A 691 30.64 2.09 48.95
CA ARG A 691 30.74 3.26 48.05
C ARG A 691 29.79 3.13 46.85
N VAL A 692 29.75 1.95 46.23
CA VAL A 692 28.86 1.68 45.09
C VAL A 692 27.41 1.84 45.50
N ARG A 693 27.06 1.31 46.69
CA ARG A 693 25.71 1.42 47.23
C ARG A 693 25.32 2.85 47.61
N GLU A 694 26.23 3.61 48.21
CA GLU A 694 26.05 5.04 48.55
C GLU A 694 25.77 5.89 47.31
N MET A 695 26.43 5.62 46.18
CA MET A 695 26.12 6.26 44.89
C MET A 695 24.74 5.89 44.34
N GLY A 696 24.07 4.91 44.95
CA GLY A 696 22.72 4.51 44.58
C GLY A 696 22.64 3.58 43.37
N PHE A 697 23.68 2.77 43.15
CA PHE A 697 23.60 1.67 42.18
C PHE A 697 22.86 0.46 42.77
N ASP A 698 22.33 -0.36 41.86
CA ASP A 698 21.55 -1.56 42.16
C ASP A 698 22.26 -2.82 41.62
N VAL A 699 22.98 -2.69 40.50
CA VAL A 699 23.70 -3.80 39.85
C VAL A 699 25.18 -3.46 39.71
N LEU A 700 26.05 -4.36 40.14
CA LEU A 700 27.49 -4.29 39.94
C LEU A 700 27.90 -5.33 38.88
N TYR A 701 28.40 -4.85 37.75
CA TYR A 701 28.78 -5.64 36.59
C TYR A 701 30.30 -5.86 36.57
N PHE A 702 30.71 -7.12 36.37
CA PHE A 702 32.11 -7.49 36.17
C PHE A 702 32.37 -7.96 34.74
N PRO A 703 33.50 -7.52 34.14
CA PRO A 703 34.14 -8.25 33.05
C PRO A 703 34.41 -9.72 33.43
N PRO A 704 34.80 -10.59 32.48
CA PRO A 704 35.04 -12.00 32.79
C PRO A 704 36.01 -12.19 33.96
N ILE A 705 35.62 -13.05 34.92
CA ILE A 705 36.37 -13.34 36.15
C ILE A 705 37.18 -14.64 36.05
N HIS A 706 37.35 -15.16 34.85
CA HIS A 706 37.94 -16.47 34.56
C HIS A 706 39.46 -16.38 34.36
N PRO A 707 40.20 -17.51 34.40
CA PRO A 707 41.61 -17.55 34.01
C PRO A 707 41.85 -16.91 32.64
N ILE A 708 42.98 -16.19 32.48
CA ILE A 708 43.32 -15.45 31.25
C ILE A 708 44.50 -16.14 30.56
N GLY A 709 44.36 -16.41 29.25
CA GLY A 709 45.39 -17.05 28.43
C GLY A 709 46.72 -16.29 28.40
N VAL A 710 47.81 -17.02 28.16
CA VAL A 710 49.18 -16.48 28.01
C VAL A 710 49.56 -16.43 26.52
N ALA A 711 49.11 -17.40 25.72
CA ALA A 711 49.32 -17.43 24.28
C ALA A 711 48.69 -16.22 23.60
N ASN A 712 49.50 -15.48 22.84
CA ASN A 712 49.12 -14.24 22.15
C ASN A 712 48.50 -13.17 23.07
N ARG A 713 48.79 -13.22 24.38
CA ARG A 713 48.27 -12.25 25.35
C ARG A 713 48.62 -10.82 24.92
N LYS A 714 47.62 -9.95 24.96
CA LYS A 714 47.79 -8.52 24.72
C LYS A 714 48.41 -7.81 25.91
N GLY A 715 49.36 -6.92 25.65
CA GLY A 715 49.99 -6.06 26.66
C GLY A 715 49.25 -4.73 26.82
N ARG A 716 49.79 -3.85 27.67
CA ARG A 716 49.25 -2.50 27.93
C ARG A 716 48.95 -1.75 26.62
N ASN A 717 47.93 -0.90 26.64
CA ASN A 717 47.45 -0.16 25.46
C ASN A 717 47.18 -1.02 24.22
N ASN A 718 46.65 -2.24 24.42
CA ASN A 718 46.27 -3.16 23.34
C ASN A 718 47.46 -3.57 22.43
N THR A 719 48.68 -3.60 22.98
CA THR A 719 49.87 -4.03 22.25
C THR A 719 49.85 -5.54 21.99
N LEU A 720 50.40 -5.99 20.86
CA LEU A 720 50.36 -7.41 20.46
C LEU A 720 51.29 -8.32 21.27
N ASN A 721 52.29 -7.75 21.94
CA ASN A 721 53.32 -8.48 22.66
C ASN A 721 53.29 -8.08 24.14
N ALA A 722 52.61 -8.88 24.98
CA ALA A 722 52.63 -8.70 26.43
C ALA A 722 54.06 -8.81 27.01
N GLN A 723 54.38 -7.92 27.93
CA GLN A 723 55.61 -7.97 28.72
C GLN A 723 55.41 -8.82 29.99
N PRO A 724 56.50 -9.30 30.64
CA PRO A 724 56.39 -9.94 31.94
C PRO A 724 55.66 -9.03 32.94
N GLY A 725 54.59 -9.55 33.55
CA GLY A 725 53.74 -8.80 34.48
C GLY A 725 52.49 -8.14 33.85
N ASP A 726 52.34 -8.17 32.52
CA ASP A 726 51.09 -7.73 31.89
C ASP A 726 49.95 -8.73 32.17
N VAL A 727 48.84 -8.19 32.67
CA VAL A 727 47.68 -8.96 33.13
C VAL A 727 46.77 -9.45 31.99
N GLY A 728 46.92 -8.89 30.78
CA GLY A 728 46.12 -9.29 29.62
C GLY A 728 44.66 -8.84 29.66
N SER A 729 43.92 -9.23 28.63
CA SER A 729 42.48 -8.98 28.50
C SER A 729 41.67 -10.03 29.27
N PRO A 730 40.73 -9.64 30.15
CA PRO A 730 39.81 -10.59 30.80
C PRO A 730 38.97 -11.40 29.80
N TYR A 731 38.72 -10.83 28.63
CA TYR A 731 37.97 -11.47 27.54
C TYR A 731 38.74 -12.59 26.83
N ALA A 732 40.04 -12.77 27.09
CA ALA A 732 40.84 -13.90 26.63
C ALA A 732 40.71 -15.10 27.57
N ILE A 733 39.48 -15.60 27.70
CA ILE A 733 39.06 -16.60 28.69
C ILE A 733 39.72 -17.95 28.41
N GLY A 734 40.33 -18.53 29.44
CA GLY A 734 40.89 -19.88 29.42
C GLY A 734 42.39 -19.90 29.66
N GLY A 735 42.81 -20.75 30.59
CA GLY A 735 44.22 -21.05 30.87
C GLY A 735 44.36 -22.46 31.39
N LYS A 736 45.57 -22.81 31.85
CA LYS A 736 45.83 -24.13 32.47
C LYS A 736 44.98 -24.36 33.74
N GLU A 737 44.50 -23.29 34.36
CA GLU A 737 43.73 -23.29 35.59
C GLU A 737 42.22 -23.51 35.38
N GLY A 738 41.73 -23.40 34.14
CA GLY A 738 40.33 -23.64 33.79
C GLY A 738 39.76 -22.71 32.72
N GLY A 739 38.47 -22.89 32.42
CA GLY A 739 37.71 -22.16 31.42
C GLY A 739 36.57 -21.30 32.00
N HIS A 740 35.44 -21.22 31.30
CA HIS A 740 34.27 -20.39 31.68
C HIS A 740 33.59 -20.75 33.02
N SER A 741 33.87 -21.92 33.61
CA SER A 741 33.36 -22.31 34.94
C SER A 741 34.43 -22.23 36.04
N ALA A 742 35.56 -21.58 35.77
CA ALA A 742 36.65 -21.37 36.73
C ALA A 742 36.76 -19.89 37.13
N VAL A 743 37.30 -19.65 38.33
CA VAL A 743 37.67 -18.33 38.84
C VAL A 743 39.16 -18.09 38.58
N HIS A 744 39.52 -16.86 38.18
CA HIS A 744 40.92 -16.47 38.02
C HIS A 744 41.68 -16.63 39.36
N PRO A 745 42.82 -17.33 39.41
CA PRO A 745 43.50 -17.66 40.67
C PRO A 745 43.86 -16.44 41.53
N GLU A 746 44.26 -15.33 40.90
CA GLU A 746 44.60 -14.09 41.61
C GLU A 746 43.39 -13.33 42.17
N LEU A 747 42.17 -13.62 41.69
CA LEU A 747 40.94 -13.05 42.28
C LEU A 747 40.52 -13.79 43.56
N GLY A 748 40.87 -15.08 43.66
CA GLY A 748 40.54 -15.96 44.77
C GLY A 748 39.95 -17.29 44.30
N THR A 749 39.12 -17.90 45.15
CA THR A 749 38.43 -19.16 44.89
C THR A 749 36.95 -18.95 44.56
N LEU A 750 36.24 -20.01 44.17
CA LEU A 750 34.77 -19.98 44.04
C LEU A 750 34.08 -19.64 45.37
N ASP A 751 34.63 -20.07 46.50
CA ASP A 751 34.08 -19.75 47.82
C ASP A 751 34.29 -18.27 48.17
N ASP A 752 35.45 -17.69 47.81
CA ASP A 752 35.67 -16.24 47.94
C ASP A 752 34.69 -15.44 47.07
N PHE A 753 34.37 -15.94 45.86
CA PHE A 753 33.35 -15.34 45.00
C PHE A 753 31.96 -15.39 45.65
N LYS A 754 31.55 -16.55 46.17
CA LYS A 754 30.27 -16.71 46.88
C LYS A 754 30.18 -15.83 48.12
N ALA A 755 31.28 -15.67 48.87
CA ALA A 755 31.34 -14.75 50.00
C ALA A 755 31.15 -13.28 49.56
N MET A 756 31.73 -12.90 48.42
CA MET A 756 31.51 -11.56 47.84
C MET A 756 30.06 -11.37 47.34
N LEU A 757 29.45 -12.38 46.71
CA LEU A 757 28.02 -12.34 46.34
C LEU A 757 27.14 -12.11 47.56
N ALA A 758 27.38 -12.84 48.66
CA ALA A 758 26.63 -12.68 49.90
C ALA A 758 26.78 -11.25 50.47
N ALA A 759 28.01 -10.72 50.50
CA ALA A 759 28.27 -9.36 50.94
C ALA A 759 27.60 -8.29 50.04
N ALA A 760 27.58 -8.50 48.72
CA ALA A 760 26.87 -7.63 47.78
C ALA A 760 25.36 -7.64 48.04
N HIS A 761 24.78 -8.82 48.27
CA HIS A 761 23.37 -8.97 48.57
C HIS A 761 22.99 -8.31 49.91
N GLU A 762 23.83 -8.41 50.95
CA GLU A 762 23.65 -7.71 52.23
C GLU A 762 23.62 -6.17 52.06
N GLN A 763 24.32 -5.65 51.06
CA GLN A 763 24.31 -4.21 50.69
C GLN A 763 23.17 -3.85 49.73
N GLY A 764 22.36 -4.81 49.28
CA GLY A 764 21.31 -4.61 48.29
C GLY A 764 21.83 -4.38 46.87
N LEU A 765 22.95 -5.03 46.52
CA LEU A 765 23.53 -5.04 45.17
C LEU A 765 23.40 -6.43 44.56
N GLU A 766 22.98 -6.48 43.29
CA GLU A 766 23.05 -7.69 42.48
C GLU A 766 24.33 -7.71 41.64
N ILE A 767 24.87 -8.90 41.39
CA ILE A 767 26.07 -9.06 40.57
C ILE A 767 25.67 -9.53 39.18
N ALA A 768 26.15 -8.81 38.17
CA ALA A 768 26.07 -9.20 36.77
C ALA A 768 27.43 -9.71 36.29
N LEU A 769 27.47 -10.92 35.74
CA LEU A 769 28.69 -11.46 35.13
C LEU A 769 28.67 -11.30 33.63
N ASP A 770 29.83 -10.99 33.07
CA ASP A 770 30.05 -11.09 31.64
C ASP A 770 30.00 -12.55 31.17
N PHE A 771 29.28 -12.80 30.08
CA PHE A 771 29.28 -14.08 29.40
C PHE A 771 29.75 -13.91 27.95
N ALA A 772 31.04 -14.13 27.74
CA ALA A 772 31.68 -14.07 26.44
C ALA A 772 31.95 -15.47 25.87
N ILE A 773 31.23 -15.82 24.79
CA ILE A 773 31.42 -17.09 24.07
C ILE A 773 32.62 -16.95 23.12
N GLN A 774 33.80 -17.13 23.68
CA GLN A 774 35.10 -17.15 23.02
C GLN A 774 36.14 -17.76 23.97
N CYS A 775 37.24 -18.23 23.40
CA CYS A 775 38.30 -18.91 24.13
C CYS A 775 39.66 -18.30 23.79
N SER A 776 40.56 -18.20 24.75
CA SER A 776 41.99 -18.04 24.47
C SER A 776 42.53 -19.31 23.79
N PRO A 777 43.70 -19.25 23.13
CA PRO A 777 44.36 -20.44 22.60
C PRO A 777 44.73 -21.48 23.68
N ASP A 778 44.78 -21.08 24.95
CA ASP A 778 45.13 -21.95 26.09
C ASP A 778 43.89 -22.57 26.77
N HIS A 779 42.68 -22.27 26.31
CA HIS A 779 41.45 -22.75 26.93
C HIS A 779 41.34 -24.29 26.84
N PRO A 780 40.92 -25.00 27.92
CA PRO A 780 40.85 -26.47 27.94
C PRO A 780 40.05 -27.09 26.78
N TRP A 781 38.95 -26.48 26.37
CA TRP A 781 38.15 -26.91 25.22
C TRP A 781 38.93 -27.03 23.90
N LEU A 782 40.02 -26.31 23.67
CA LEU A 782 40.82 -26.48 22.45
C LEU A 782 41.51 -27.85 22.40
N LYS A 783 41.81 -28.42 23.58
CA LYS A 783 42.40 -29.76 23.71
C LYS A 783 41.33 -30.84 23.87
N GLU A 784 40.29 -30.57 24.66
CA GLU A 784 39.23 -31.52 24.99
C GLU A 784 38.22 -31.68 23.84
N HIS A 785 37.96 -30.60 23.10
CA HIS A 785 36.97 -30.53 22.02
C HIS A 785 37.53 -29.79 20.78
N PRO A 786 38.62 -30.29 20.17
CA PRO A 786 39.28 -29.58 19.07
C PRO A 786 38.35 -29.37 17.86
N THR A 787 37.37 -30.26 17.64
CA THR A 787 36.40 -30.18 16.54
C THR A 787 35.34 -29.10 16.74
N TRP A 788 35.25 -28.47 17.91
CA TRP A 788 34.40 -27.30 18.13
C TRP A 788 34.97 -26.04 17.51
N PHE A 789 36.21 -26.05 16.98
CA PHE A 789 36.88 -24.86 16.47
C PHE A 789 37.28 -25.03 15.00
N ALA A 790 37.28 -23.92 14.27
CA ALA A 790 37.68 -23.91 12.87
C ALA A 790 39.21 -23.80 12.73
N TRP A 791 39.86 -24.94 12.51
CA TRP A 791 41.28 -25.03 12.19
C TRP A 791 41.54 -24.73 10.71
N ARG A 792 42.58 -23.95 10.42
CA ARG A 792 43.04 -23.71 9.06
C ARG A 792 43.82 -24.94 8.54
N PRO A 793 43.98 -25.09 7.21
CA PRO A 793 44.72 -26.21 6.63
C PRO A 793 46.18 -26.34 7.12
N ASP A 794 46.78 -25.25 7.58
CA ASP A 794 48.14 -25.20 8.14
C ASP A 794 48.20 -25.56 9.63
N GLY A 795 47.07 -25.92 10.25
CA GLY A 795 46.96 -26.25 11.66
C GLY A 795 46.85 -25.04 12.59
N THR A 796 46.74 -23.82 12.06
CA THR A 796 46.55 -22.61 12.89
C THR A 796 45.06 -22.30 13.10
N LEU A 797 44.73 -21.65 14.22
CA LEU A 797 43.36 -21.20 14.49
C LEU A 797 43.08 -19.85 13.83
N ARG A 798 41.86 -19.69 13.30
CA ARG A 798 41.38 -18.37 12.89
C ARG A 798 40.96 -17.57 14.13
N TYR A 799 41.76 -16.57 14.48
CA TYR A 799 41.42 -15.64 15.56
C TYR A 799 40.13 -14.86 15.28
N ALA A 800 39.47 -14.38 16.32
CA ALA A 800 38.22 -13.63 16.20
C ALA A 800 38.44 -12.20 15.68
N GLU A 801 37.49 -11.70 14.91
CA GLU A 801 37.49 -10.32 14.40
C GLU A 801 36.08 -9.74 14.50
N ASN A 802 36.01 -8.45 14.82
CA ASN A 802 34.80 -7.62 14.63
C ASN A 802 35.24 -6.37 13.85
N PRO A 803 35.34 -6.45 12.51
CA PRO A 803 36.04 -5.44 11.71
C PRO A 803 35.59 -4.00 12.02
N PRO A 804 36.53 -3.07 12.25
CA PRO A 804 37.98 -3.19 12.04
C PRO A 804 38.77 -3.80 13.23
N LYS A 805 38.13 -4.15 14.36
CA LYS A 805 38.82 -4.70 15.55
C LYS A 805 39.30 -6.13 15.29
N LYS A 806 40.55 -6.41 15.68
CA LYS A 806 41.19 -7.75 15.62
C LYS A 806 41.52 -8.23 17.02
N TYR A 807 41.24 -9.49 17.29
CA TYR A 807 41.43 -10.12 18.60
C TYR A 807 42.30 -11.38 18.47
N GLN A 808 43.61 -11.17 18.35
CA GLN A 808 44.61 -12.24 18.16
C GLN A 808 44.74 -13.19 19.36
N ASP A 809 44.26 -12.74 20.52
CA ASP A 809 44.25 -13.41 21.81
C ASP A 809 43.05 -14.35 22.01
N ILE A 810 42.10 -14.42 21.05
CA ILE A 810 40.89 -15.24 21.17
C ILE A 810 40.48 -15.93 19.87
N VAL A 811 39.75 -17.03 20.02
CA VAL A 811 39.14 -17.85 18.98
C VAL A 811 37.68 -18.14 19.33
N ASN A 812 36.84 -18.30 18.31
CA ASN A 812 35.41 -18.58 18.50
C ASN A 812 35.11 -20.05 18.19
N PRO A 813 34.24 -20.71 18.99
CA PRO A 813 33.73 -22.01 18.62
C PRO A 813 32.78 -21.92 17.41
N ASP A 814 32.74 -22.97 16.60
CA ASP A 814 31.83 -23.17 15.48
C ASP A 814 30.55 -23.87 15.96
N PHE A 815 29.46 -23.12 16.01
CA PHE A 815 28.16 -23.57 16.49
C PHE A 815 27.51 -24.66 15.65
N TYR A 816 27.97 -24.89 14.42
CA TYR A 816 27.37 -25.84 13.48
C TYR A 816 28.32 -26.93 13.00
N ALA A 817 29.56 -26.95 13.49
CA ALA A 817 30.47 -28.07 13.32
C ALA A 817 29.75 -29.38 13.71
N GLN A 818 29.94 -30.43 12.91
CA GLN A 818 29.13 -31.64 13.01
C GLN A 818 29.22 -32.27 14.41
N ASP A 819 30.43 -32.33 14.96
CA ASP A 819 30.72 -32.91 16.28
C ASP A 819 30.46 -31.95 17.45
N ALA A 820 30.13 -30.69 17.18
CA ALA A 820 29.78 -29.70 18.22
C ALA A 820 28.29 -29.72 18.57
N LYS A 821 27.45 -30.37 17.75
CA LYS A 821 26.00 -30.42 17.97
C LYS A 821 25.61 -31.76 18.63
N PRO A 822 24.82 -31.76 19.71
CA PRO A 822 24.30 -30.61 20.46
C PRO A 822 25.25 -30.11 21.58
N ASP A 823 26.38 -30.78 21.79
CA ASP A 823 27.17 -30.70 23.02
C ASP A 823 27.72 -29.30 23.34
N LEU A 824 28.14 -28.52 22.34
CA LEU A 824 28.57 -27.13 22.56
C LEU A 824 27.42 -26.27 23.11
N TRP A 825 26.21 -26.43 22.59
CA TRP A 825 25.06 -25.66 23.04
C TRP A 825 24.68 -26.02 24.48
N LEU A 826 24.73 -27.31 24.81
CA LEU A 826 24.51 -27.81 26.18
C LEU A 826 25.60 -27.30 27.13
N ALA A 827 26.87 -27.39 26.74
CA ALA A 827 27.99 -26.91 27.56
C ALA A 827 27.87 -25.40 27.86
N LEU A 828 27.56 -24.58 26.86
CA LEU A 828 27.37 -23.14 27.05
C LEU A 828 26.19 -22.81 27.98
N ARG A 829 25.08 -23.55 27.88
CA ARG A 829 23.97 -23.44 28.82
C ARG A 829 24.41 -23.86 30.23
N ASP A 830 25.13 -24.97 30.36
CA ASP A 830 25.51 -25.52 31.65
C ASP A 830 26.50 -24.62 32.40
N VAL A 831 27.31 -23.83 31.68
CA VAL A 831 28.11 -22.73 32.29
C VAL A 831 27.20 -21.67 32.92
N ILE A 832 26.14 -21.23 32.24
CA ILE A 832 25.18 -20.27 32.81
C ILE A 832 24.51 -20.86 34.05
N LEU A 833 24.05 -22.11 33.98
CA LEU A 833 23.40 -22.80 35.10
C LEU A 833 24.35 -22.94 36.30
N PHE A 834 25.62 -23.26 36.06
CA PHE A 834 26.64 -23.33 37.11
C PHE A 834 26.77 -22.00 37.87
N TRP A 835 26.77 -20.86 37.17
CA TRP A 835 26.85 -19.55 37.81
C TRP A 835 25.54 -19.13 38.49
N ILE A 836 24.38 -19.54 37.96
CA ILE A 836 23.08 -19.37 38.64
C ILE A 836 23.07 -20.15 39.95
N GLU A 837 23.52 -21.41 39.96
CA GLU A 837 23.65 -22.22 41.17
C GLU A 837 24.66 -21.63 42.17
N ALA A 838 25.65 -20.86 41.70
CA ALA A 838 26.55 -20.10 42.55
C ALA A 838 25.92 -18.80 43.12
N GLY A 839 24.79 -18.34 42.58
CA GLY A 839 24.04 -17.16 43.05
C GLY A 839 23.99 -15.97 42.07
N VAL A 840 24.38 -16.14 40.81
CA VAL A 840 24.37 -15.07 39.79
C VAL A 840 23.13 -15.18 38.91
N HIS A 841 22.26 -14.16 38.95
CA HIS A 841 20.98 -14.15 38.21
C HIS A 841 20.95 -13.13 37.05
N ILE A 842 22.08 -12.48 36.76
CA ILE A 842 22.20 -11.49 35.70
C ILE A 842 23.44 -11.78 34.85
N PHE A 843 23.25 -11.87 33.53
CA PHE A 843 24.33 -12.10 32.57
C PHE A 843 24.36 -10.99 31.52
N ARG A 844 25.47 -10.23 31.48
CA ARG A 844 25.79 -9.35 30.36
C ARG A 844 26.45 -10.20 29.30
N VAL A 845 25.75 -10.43 28.20
CA VAL A 845 26.23 -11.29 27.12
C VAL A 845 27.01 -10.46 26.10
N ASP A 846 28.27 -10.85 25.88
CA ASP A 846 29.19 -10.18 24.97
C ASP A 846 28.88 -10.51 23.50
N ASN A 847 28.74 -9.47 22.68
CA ASN A 847 28.59 -9.57 21.23
C ASN A 847 27.63 -10.71 20.76
N PRO A 848 26.39 -10.82 21.28
CA PRO A 848 25.50 -11.93 20.95
C PRO A 848 25.09 -11.94 19.48
N HIS A 849 25.21 -10.79 18.79
CA HIS A 849 24.94 -10.65 17.37
C HIS A 849 25.93 -11.41 16.47
N THR A 850 27.05 -11.91 17.00
CA THR A 850 28.00 -12.75 16.24
C THR A 850 27.75 -14.25 16.44
N LYS A 851 26.75 -14.63 17.23
CA LYS A 851 26.37 -16.02 17.54
C LYS A 851 24.97 -16.32 16.97
N PRO A 852 24.59 -17.59 16.71
CA PRO A 852 23.34 -17.91 16.04
C PRO A 852 22.10 -17.49 16.82
N LEU A 853 21.11 -16.90 16.14
CA LEU A 853 19.83 -16.52 16.76
C LEU A 853 19.06 -17.72 17.37
N PRO A 854 18.98 -18.90 16.71
CA PRO A 854 18.26 -20.04 17.29
C PRO A 854 18.90 -20.56 18.58
N PHE A 855 20.23 -20.44 18.72
CA PHE A 855 20.93 -20.81 19.94
C PHE A 855 20.48 -19.94 21.11
N TRP A 856 20.46 -18.61 20.93
CA TRP A 856 20.02 -17.69 21.99
C TRP A 856 18.54 -17.86 22.33
N GLU A 857 17.68 -18.03 21.31
CA GLU A 857 16.25 -18.25 21.49
C GLU A 857 15.99 -19.52 22.33
N TRP A 858 16.70 -20.61 22.04
CA TRP A 858 16.63 -21.84 22.83
C TRP A 858 17.24 -21.68 24.23
N MET A 859 18.47 -21.20 24.34
CA MET A 859 19.20 -21.17 25.62
C MET A 859 18.50 -20.28 26.66
N ILE A 860 18.04 -19.09 26.25
CA ILE A 860 17.33 -18.17 27.16
C ILE A 860 16.01 -18.79 27.61
N ALA A 861 15.24 -19.41 26.71
CA ALA A 861 14.00 -20.08 27.07
C ALA A 861 14.24 -21.27 28.01
N ASP A 862 15.28 -22.06 27.75
CA ASP A 862 15.65 -23.23 28.54
C ASP A 862 16.07 -22.84 29.96
N VAL A 863 16.93 -21.82 30.10
CA VAL A 863 17.32 -21.27 31.42
C VAL A 863 16.11 -20.70 32.15
N ARG A 864 15.29 -19.85 31.51
CA ARG A 864 14.13 -19.21 32.14
C ARG A 864 12.99 -20.16 32.49
N SER A 865 12.92 -21.33 31.86
CA SER A 865 11.97 -22.37 32.28
C SER A 865 12.30 -22.95 33.66
N ARG A 866 13.55 -22.80 34.13
CA ARG A 866 14.03 -23.28 35.43
C ARG A 866 14.23 -22.14 36.43
N TYR A 867 14.78 -21.03 35.95
CA TYR A 867 15.13 -19.84 36.74
C TYR A 867 14.53 -18.58 36.08
N PRO A 868 13.20 -18.38 36.20
CA PRO A 868 12.45 -17.36 35.43
C PRO A 868 12.82 -15.91 35.78
N ASP A 869 13.49 -15.70 36.90
CA ASP A 869 14.02 -14.42 37.38
C ASP A 869 15.35 -14.00 36.74
N THR A 870 15.99 -14.91 35.98
CA THR A 870 17.27 -14.64 35.29
C THR A 870 17.12 -13.53 34.25
N ILE A 871 18.07 -12.59 34.24
CA ILE A 871 18.15 -11.46 33.30
C ILE A 871 19.29 -11.68 32.31
N PHE A 872 18.99 -11.53 31.03
CA PHE A 872 20.00 -11.50 29.96
C PHE A 872 20.09 -10.09 29.36
N PHE A 873 21.29 -9.53 29.36
CA PHE A 873 21.58 -8.19 28.83
C PHE A 873 22.44 -8.30 27.57
N ALA A 874 21.89 -7.90 26.42
CA ALA A 874 22.58 -8.00 25.13
C ALA A 874 23.52 -6.81 24.87
N GLU A 875 24.83 -7.07 24.74
CA GLU A 875 25.79 -6.10 24.19
C GLU A 875 25.86 -6.18 22.66
N ALA A 876 24.90 -5.55 21.99
CA ALA A 876 24.80 -5.62 20.54
C ALA A 876 24.86 -4.23 19.89
N PHE A 877 26.07 -3.72 19.67
CA PHE A 877 26.29 -2.54 18.82
C PHE A 877 26.37 -2.94 17.34
N THR A 878 25.22 -3.24 16.75
CA THR A 878 25.09 -3.70 15.36
C THR A 878 23.97 -2.96 14.65
N ARG A 879 23.45 -3.41 13.51
CA ARG A 879 22.32 -2.77 12.80
C ARG A 879 21.00 -2.94 13.57
N PRO A 880 20.04 -2.00 13.46
CA PRO A 880 18.82 -1.99 14.29
C PRO A 880 18.00 -3.29 14.22
N ARG A 881 17.81 -3.85 13.02
CA ARG A 881 17.05 -5.10 12.83
C ARG A 881 17.61 -6.27 13.62
N MET A 882 18.93 -6.37 13.76
CA MET A 882 19.57 -7.42 14.54
C MET A 882 19.41 -7.16 16.04
N MET A 883 19.58 -5.93 16.50
CA MET A 883 19.36 -5.52 17.90
C MET A 883 17.92 -5.84 18.35
N TYR A 884 16.94 -5.44 17.54
CA TYR A 884 15.53 -5.71 17.82
C TYR A 884 15.19 -7.19 17.76
N ARG A 885 15.84 -7.95 16.86
CA ARG A 885 15.68 -9.41 16.83
C ARG A 885 16.17 -10.06 18.12
N LEU A 886 17.31 -9.62 18.67
CA LEU A 886 17.80 -10.10 19.97
C LEU A 886 16.83 -9.77 21.10
N GLY A 887 16.27 -8.56 21.11
CA GLY A 887 15.16 -8.21 22.01
C GLY A 887 13.99 -9.21 21.90
N LYS A 888 13.49 -9.47 20.69
CA LYS A 888 12.36 -10.38 20.45
C LYS A 888 12.58 -11.82 20.95
N ILE A 889 13.79 -12.36 20.81
CA ILE A 889 14.05 -13.78 21.11
C ILE A 889 14.27 -14.07 22.61
N GLY A 890 14.39 -13.06 23.47
CA GLY A 890 14.35 -13.29 24.92
C GLY A 890 15.23 -12.37 25.78
N TYR A 891 16.13 -11.57 25.21
CA TYR A 891 17.01 -10.69 26.01
C TYR A 891 16.24 -9.64 26.79
N SER A 892 16.26 -9.68 28.12
CA SER A 892 15.53 -8.74 29.01
C SER A 892 15.76 -7.27 28.68
N MET A 893 17.01 -6.92 28.34
CA MET A 893 17.45 -5.56 28.04
C MET A 893 18.59 -5.56 27.03
N SER A 894 18.91 -4.39 26.48
CA SER A 894 19.89 -4.26 25.40
C SER A 894 20.68 -2.96 25.50
N TYR A 895 21.96 -3.02 25.17
CA TYR A 895 22.76 -1.83 24.88
C TYR A 895 22.18 -1.10 23.67
N THR A 896 22.49 0.18 23.54
CA THR A 896 21.81 1.09 22.60
C THR A 896 22.78 2.00 21.88
N TYR A 897 22.27 2.82 20.96
CA TYR A 897 23.09 3.85 20.32
C TYR A 897 23.21 5.15 21.12
N PHE A 898 22.82 5.15 22.40
CA PHE A 898 22.79 6.35 23.23
C PHE A 898 24.09 7.18 23.15
N THR A 899 25.24 6.52 23.24
CA THR A 899 26.58 7.15 23.18
C THR A 899 26.89 7.87 21.86
N TRP A 900 26.16 7.57 20.77
CA TRP A 900 26.31 8.22 19.47
C TRP A 900 25.08 9.04 19.08
N ARG A 901 24.32 9.53 20.07
CA ARG A 901 23.28 10.55 19.91
C ARG A 901 23.72 11.79 20.67
N GLU A 902 23.74 12.95 20.03
CA GLU A 902 24.33 14.17 20.60
C GLU A 902 23.37 15.35 20.54
N SER A 903 22.63 15.49 19.44
CA SER A 903 21.72 16.61 19.22
C SER A 903 20.30 16.35 19.73
N LYS A 904 19.54 17.44 19.95
CA LYS A 904 18.12 17.40 20.31
C LYS A 904 17.33 16.49 19.37
N ARG A 905 17.51 16.68 18.05
CA ARG A 905 16.84 15.88 17.02
C ARG A 905 17.19 14.40 17.12
N GLU A 906 18.46 14.06 17.25
CA GLU A 906 18.91 12.67 17.36
C GLU A 906 18.30 11.95 18.57
N PHE A 907 18.23 12.63 19.72
CA PHE A 907 17.56 12.09 20.90
C PHE A 907 16.05 11.94 20.68
N THR A 908 15.39 12.97 20.14
CA THR A 908 13.95 12.92 19.87
C THR A 908 13.61 11.79 18.90
N ASP A 909 14.31 11.69 17.77
CA ASP A 909 14.07 10.65 16.75
C ASP A 909 14.28 9.25 17.34
N TYR A 910 15.38 9.03 18.08
CA TYR A 910 15.70 7.72 18.62
C TYR A 910 14.75 7.28 19.74
N LEU A 911 14.40 8.18 20.66
CA LEU A 911 13.48 7.84 21.76
C LEU A 911 12.03 7.73 21.26
N THR A 912 11.64 8.47 20.24
CA THR A 912 10.35 8.25 19.55
C THR A 912 10.30 6.85 18.93
N GLU A 913 11.35 6.39 18.25
CA GLU A 913 11.42 5.02 17.73
C GLU A 913 11.24 3.98 18.86
N LEU A 914 11.96 4.14 19.98
CA LEU A 914 11.93 3.18 21.09
C LEU A 914 10.59 3.17 21.84
N THR A 915 9.91 4.30 21.96
CA THR A 915 8.75 4.47 22.87
C THR A 915 7.40 4.49 22.16
N GLN A 916 7.35 4.92 20.89
CA GLN A 916 6.10 5.13 20.15
C GLN A 916 5.83 4.08 19.06
N THR A 917 6.81 3.21 18.77
CA THR A 917 6.62 2.07 17.85
C THR A 917 6.41 0.76 18.63
N ASN A 918 6.18 -0.34 17.90
CA ASN A 918 6.05 -1.67 18.53
C ASN A 918 7.34 -2.14 19.25
N VAL A 919 8.47 -1.44 19.08
CA VAL A 919 9.74 -1.71 19.79
C VAL A 919 9.56 -1.70 21.31
N ARG A 920 8.69 -0.83 21.83
CA ARG A 920 8.39 -0.70 23.27
C ARG A 920 7.92 -2.00 23.95
N GLU A 921 7.35 -2.92 23.18
CA GLU A 921 6.76 -4.16 23.72
C GLU A 921 7.81 -5.25 23.99
N TYR A 922 9.04 -5.12 23.47
CA TYR A 922 10.06 -6.17 23.60
C TYR A 922 11.50 -5.68 23.81
N TYR A 923 11.77 -4.38 23.67
CA TYR A 923 13.12 -3.85 23.73
C TYR A 923 13.27 -2.85 24.88
N ARG A 924 14.03 -3.21 25.91
CA ARG A 924 14.31 -2.33 27.06
C ARG A 924 15.72 -1.75 26.94
N PRO A 925 15.88 -0.43 26.74
CA PRO A 925 17.17 0.20 26.49
C PRO A 925 17.94 0.42 27.79
N ASN A 926 19.13 -0.16 27.94
CA ASN A 926 20.07 0.20 28.99
C ASN A 926 21.04 1.28 28.48
N PHE A 927 20.96 2.47 29.06
CA PHE A 927 21.77 3.63 28.66
C PHE A 927 23.06 3.71 29.47
N PHE A 928 24.05 2.91 29.07
CA PHE A 928 25.43 3.11 29.52
C PHE A 928 26.00 4.42 28.96
N VAL A 929 26.54 5.28 29.82
CA VAL A 929 27.14 6.57 29.43
C VAL A 929 28.54 6.40 28.84
N ASN A 930 29.23 5.35 29.24
CA ASN A 930 30.52 4.90 28.74
C ASN A 930 30.63 3.37 28.92
N THR A 931 31.58 2.73 28.27
CA THR A 931 31.97 1.33 28.51
C THR A 931 33.50 1.22 28.39
N PRO A 932 34.16 0.13 28.80
CA PRO A 932 35.60 -0.02 28.64
C PRO A 932 36.09 0.09 27.18
N ASP A 933 35.20 -0.14 26.21
CA ASP A 933 35.44 -0.03 24.76
C ASP A 933 34.98 1.30 24.16
N ILE A 934 34.19 2.09 24.90
CA ILE A 934 33.55 3.32 24.43
C ILE A 934 33.81 4.45 25.44
N ASN A 935 34.84 5.24 25.15
CA ASN A 935 35.07 6.60 25.60
C ASN A 935 34.52 7.56 24.53
N PRO A 936 33.25 8.02 24.65
CA PRO A 936 32.58 8.79 23.60
C PRO A 936 33.40 10.01 23.17
N ARG A 937 33.59 10.20 21.85
CA ARG A 937 34.49 11.24 21.30
C ARG A 937 34.19 12.64 21.83
N HIS A 938 32.91 12.96 22.01
CA HIS A 938 32.52 14.26 22.52
C HIS A 938 32.96 14.49 23.98
N LEU A 939 32.87 13.46 24.85
CA LEU A 939 33.29 13.56 26.25
C LEU A 939 34.80 13.81 26.40
N GLN A 940 35.61 13.40 25.41
CA GLN A 940 37.06 13.67 25.37
C GLN A 940 37.41 15.16 25.37
N SER A 941 36.46 16.04 25.03
CA SER A 941 36.67 17.50 24.92
C SER A 941 35.69 18.37 25.71
N TRP A 942 34.56 17.82 26.18
CA TRP A 942 33.48 18.59 26.80
C TRP A 942 33.67 18.86 28.30
N GLY A 943 34.69 18.26 28.93
CA GLY A 943 34.98 18.43 30.35
C GLY A 943 33.81 18.02 31.26
N ARG A 944 33.87 18.42 32.53
CA ARG A 944 32.93 18.02 33.59
C ARG A 944 31.44 18.23 33.22
N ALA A 945 31.12 19.35 32.58
CA ALA A 945 29.74 19.68 32.17
C ALA A 945 29.18 18.64 31.17
N GLY A 946 30.01 18.15 30.25
CA GLY A 946 29.64 17.06 29.34
C GLY A 946 29.26 15.79 30.09
N PHE A 947 30.05 15.36 31.08
CA PHE A 947 29.76 14.18 31.89
C PHE A 947 28.44 14.31 32.67
N LEU A 948 28.20 15.48 33.30
CA LEU A 948 26.94 15.76 33.98
C LEU A 948 25.73 15.72 33.04
N MET A 949 25.85 16.34 31.87
CA MET A 949 24.80 16.33 30.84
C MET A 949 24.47 14.89 30.42
N ARG A 950 25.48 14.05 30.14
CA ARG A 950 25.29 12.65 29.75
C ARG A 950 24.67 11.81 30.87
N ALA A 951 25.09 12.02 32.12
CA ALA A 951 24.50 11.35 33.27
C ALA A 951 23.02 11.71 33.42
N ALA A 952 22.66 12.99 33.33
CA ALA A 952 21.26 13.43 33.39
C ALA A 952 20.42 12.84 32.25
N LEU A 953 20.92 12.88 31.01
CA LEU A 953 20.23 12.27 29.86
C LEU A 953 19.95 10.78 30.08
N ALA A 954 20.98 10.00 30.44
CA ALA A 954 20.83 8.56 30.62
C ALA A 954 19.87 8.21 31.78
N SER A 955 20.05 8.89 32.91
CA SER A 955 19.32 8.66 34.16
C SER A 955 17.86 9.11 34.12
N THR A 956 17.46 10.01 33.21
CA THR A 956 16.08 10.52 33.12
C THR A 956 15.31 10.01 31.89
N LEU A 957 15.99 9.60 30.81
CA LEU A 957 15.34 9.08 29.61
C LEU A 957 15.10 7.56 29.63
N SER A 958 15.80 6.80 30.49
CA SER A 958 15.58 5.36 30.63
C SER A 958 15.51 4.91 32.08
N GLY A 959 14.66 3.91 32.37
CA GLY A 959 14.67 3.20 33.64
C GLY A 959 15.94 2.38 33.87
N LEU A 960 16.69 2.08 32.81
CA LEU A 960 17.97 1.36 32.87
C LEU A 960 19.09 2.28 32.40
N TRP A 961 20.06 2.54 33.26
CA TRP A 961 21.26 3.27 32.90
C TRP A 961 22.49 2.65 33.57
N GLY A 962 23.67 2.92 33.00
CA GLY A 962 24.89 2.34 33.51
C GLY A 962 26.11 3.25 33.39
N VAL A 963 27.10 2.98 34.22
CA VAL A 963 28.35 3.72 34.30
C VAL A 963 29.50 2.73 34.43
N TYR A 964 30.55 2.88 33.62
CA TYR A 964 31.84 2.22 33.83
C TYR A 964 32.77 3.11 34.67
N SER A 965 33.39 2.52 35.69
CA SER A 965 34.26 3.20 36.65
C SER A 965 35.30 4.08 36.00
N GLY A 966 35.44 5.31 36.52
CA GLY A 966 36.26 6.38 35.95
C GLY A 966 35.42 7.49 35.33
N PHE A 967 34.18 7.21 34.91
CA PHE A 967 33.23 8.23 34.45
C PHE A 967 32.94 9.27 35.53
N GLU A 968 32.77 8.83 36.79
CA GLU A 968 32.51 9.71 37.91
C GLU A 968 33.69 10.64 38.20
N LEU A 969 34.89 10.27 37.76
CA LEU A 969 36.11 11.07 37.84
C LEU A 969 36.33 11.94 36.59
N CYS A 970 35.37 11.94 35.66
CA CYS A 970 35.45 12.59 34.35
C CYS A 970 36.69 12.14 33.55
N GLU A 971 37.06 10.86 33.64
CA GLU A 971 38.19 10.31 32.88
C GLU A 971 37.86 10.29 31.39
N ALA A 972 38.68 10.98 30.59
CA ALA A 972 38.38 11.25 29.19
C ALA A 972 39.58 11.03 28.26
N ALA A 973 40.76 10.70 28.81
CA ALA A 973 41.96 10.47 28.01
C ALA A 973 41.76 9.28 27.06
N ALA A 974 42.04 9.49 25.78
CA ALA A 974 41.83 8.52 24.72
C ALA A 974 43.10 8.23 23.94
N LEU A 975 43.17 7.05 23.33
CA LEU A 975 44.14 6.81 22.27
C LEU A 975 43.86 7.74 21.07
N PRO A 976 44.88 8.22 20.33
CA PRO A 976 44.69 9.15 19.22
C PRO A 976 43.66 8.64 18.20
N ASN A 977 42.70 9.50 17.85
CA ASN A 977 41.60 9.21 16.92
C ASN A 977 40.74 7.97 17.28
N SER A 978 40.73 7.55 18.54
CA SER A 978 40.02 6.37 19.03
C SER A 978 38.87 6.71 19.99
N GLU A 979 37.95 5.77 20.16
CA GLU A 979 37.00 5.74 21.28
C GLU A 979 37.52 4.83 22.42
N GLU A 980 38.74 4.30 22.31
CA GLU A 980 39.37 3.53 23.38
C GLU A 980 40.06 4.45 24.38
N TYR A 981 39.94 4.14 25.68
CA TYR A 981 40.67 4.84 26.74
C TYR A 981 42.19 4.69 26.59
N LEU A 982 42.92 5.76 26.91
CA LEU A 982 44.35 5.69 27.14
C LEU A 982 44.63 4.89 28.41
N ASP A 983 45.63 4.01 28.37
CA ASP A 983 46.01 3.14 29.50
C ASP A 983 44.80 2.31 30.00
N SER A 984 44.03 1.79 29.03
CA SER A 984 42.77 1.08 29.28
C SER A 984 42.91 -0.05 30.29
N GLU A 985 42.00 -0.06 31.27
CA GLU A 985 41.90 -1.06 32.33
C GLU A 985 41.68 -2.49 31.80
N LYS A 986 41.26 -2.63 30.54
CA LYS A 986 41.21 -3.93 29.84
C LYS A 986 42.58 -4.60 29.74
N TYR A 987 43.69 -3.86 29.73
CA TYR A 987 45.02 -4.42 29.49
C TYR A 987 46.02 -4.18 30.64
N GLN A 988 45.62 -3.45 31.67
CA GLN A 988 46.46 -3.15 32.85
C GLN A 988 45.62 -2.96 34.11
N LEU A 989 46.26 -3.06 35.27
CA LEU A 989 45.66 -2.67 36.55
C LEU A 989 45.58 -1.14 36.64
N ARG A 990 44.57 -0.62 37.33
CA ARG A 990 44.39 0.81 37.59
C ARG A 990 44.09 1.03 39.06
N ALA A 991 44.66 2.08 39.64
CA ALA A 991 44.29 2.58 40.96
C ALA A 991 43.67 3.97 40.81
N TRP A 992 42.46 4.15 41.33
CA TRP A 992 41.70 5.38 41.15
C TRP A 992 41.77 6.26 42.39
N ASP A 993 42.06 7.56 42.19
CA ASP A 993 41.81 8.57 43.22
C ASP A 993 40.31 8.88 43.24
N TRP A 994 39.61 8.11 44.07
CA TRP A 994 38.18 8.16 44.27
C TRP A 994 37.63 9.51 44.78
N ASN A 995 38.51 10.39 45.28
CA ASN A 995 38.20 11.72 45.81
C ASN A 995 38.80 12.85 44.94
N ARG A 996 39.25 12.54 43.71
CA ARG A 996 39.82 13.51 42.77
C ARG A 996 38.94 14.77 42.69
N PRO A 997 39.49 15.99 42.89
CA PRO A 997 38.73 17.22 42.78
C PRO A 997 38.03 17.35 41.42
N GLY A 998 36.77 17.78 41.43
CA GLY A 998 35.95 17.92 40.21
C GLY A 998 35.17 16.68 39.79
N ASN A 999 35.24 15.58 40.56
CA ASN A 999 34.37 14.41 40.35
C ASN A 999 32.86 14.76 40.41
N ILE A 1000 32.02 13.84 39.94
CA ILE A 1000 30.57 13.99 39.85
C ILE A 1000 29.81 12.93 40.67
N VAL A 1001 30.45 12.37 41.69
CA VAL A 1001 29.87 11.33 42.57
C VAL A 1001 28.59 11.83 43.25
N GLY A 1002 28.60 13.08 43.72
CA GLY A 1002 27.44 13.69 44.39
C GLY A 1002 26.23 13.83 43.46
N GLU A 1003 26.45 14.23 42.21
CA GLU A 1003 25.39 14.36 41.21
C GLU A 1003 24.85 13.00 40.76
N ILE A 1004 25.72 12.00 40.55
CA ILE A 1004 25.28 10.61 40.28
C ILE A 1004 24.41 10.09 41.42
N THR A 1005 24.84 10.32 42.66
CA THR A 1005 24.08 9.93 43.87
C THR A 1005 22.70 10.60 43.90
N ALA A 1006 22.64 11.90 43.62
CA ALA A 1006 21.39 12.65 43.56
C ALA A 1006 20.47 12.13 42.44
N LEU A 1007 20.99 11.88 41.25
CA LEU A 1007 20.21 11.35 40.11
C LEU A 1007 19.61 9.97 40.43
N ASN A 1008 20.39 9.06 41.03
CA ASN A 1008 19.89 7.75 41.44
C ASN A 1008 18.82 7.84 42.54
N ARG A 1009 18.98 8.75 43.50
CA ARG A 1009 17.95 9.04 44.51
C ARG A 1009 16.67 9.57 43.85
N ILE A 1010 16.78 10.51 42.91
CA ILE A 1010 15.63 11.10 42.19
C ILE A 1010 14.88 10.03 41.40
N ARG A 1011 15.59 9.14 40.70
CA ARG A 1011 15.00 8.00 39.97
C ARG A 1011 14.20 7.08 40.88
N ARG A 1012 14.74 6.71 42.04
CA ARG A 1012 14.05 5.85 43.02
C ARG A 1012 12.80 6.52 43.59
N ALA A 1013 12.85 7.82 43.84
CA ALA A 1013 11.73 8.58 44.41
C ALA A 1013 10.61 8.90 43.39
N ASN A 1014 10.84 8.74 42.09
CA ASN A 1014 9.90 9.13 41.03
C ASN A 1014 9.61 7.95 40.10
N PRO A 1015 8.48 7.23 40.28
CA PRO A 1015 8.08 6.11 39.41
C PRO A 1015 8.07 6.44 37.92
N ALA A 1016 7.80 7.69 37.53
CA ALA A 1016 7.84 8.13 36.15
C ALA A 1016 9.22 7.94 35.48
N LEU A 1017 10.32 7.91 36.26
CA LEU A 1017 11.69 7.70 35.78
C LEU A 1017 12.12 6.23 35.80
N GLN A 1018 11.26 5.31 36.25
CA GLN A 1018 11.58 3.88 36.40
C GLN A 1018 11.34 3.07 35.13
N SER A 1019 11.05 3.75 34.02
CA SER A 1019 10.89 3.14 32.70
C SER A 1019 11.43 4.11 31.64
N HIS A 1020 11.71 3.62 30.44
CA HIS A 1020 11.94 4.48 29.27
C HIS A 1020 10.61 4.94 28.63
N LEU A 1021 9.48 4.33 29.02
CA LEU A 1021 8.14 4.68 28.57
C LEU A 1021 7.60 5.90 29.33
N GLY A 1022 6.43 6.41 28.93
CA GLY A 1022 5.79 7.59 29.55
C GLY A 1022 6.52 8.91 29.24
N LEU A 1023 7.30 8.95 28.16
CA LEU A 1023 8.07 10.11 27.70
C LEU A 1023 7.25 10.95 26.70
N THR A 1024 7.20 12.26 26.92
CA THR A 1024 6.67 13.24 25.97
C THR A 1024 7.69 14.36 25.77
N PHE A 1025 8.21 14.53 24.55
CA PHE A 1025 9.05 15.68 24.22
C PHE A 1025 8.19 16.94 24.14
N LEU A 1026 8.65 18.01 24.79
CA LEU A 1026 7.95 19.27 24.91
C LEU A 1026 8.66 20.37 24.10
N THR A 1027 7.92 21.42 23.77
CA THR A 1027 8.45 22.55 23.02
C THR A 1027 9.43 23.34 23.89
N ALA A 1028 10.63 23.53 23.38
CA ALA A 1028 11.59 24.51 23.87
C ALA A 1028 12.13 25.28 22.66
N HIS A 1029 11.96 26.61 22.64
CA HIS A 1029 12.36 27.49 21.54
C HIS A 1029 13.88 27.77 21.51
N ASN A 1030 14.67 26.70 21.65
CA ASN A 1030 16.12 26.67 21.48
C ASN A 1030 16.54 25.23 21.15
N ASP A 1031 17.29 25.02 20.07
CA ASP A 1031 17.75 23.70 19.65
C ASP A 1031 18.85 23.11 20.57
N ARG A 1032 19.45 23.94 21.42
CA ARG A 1032 20.39 23.51 22.46
C ARG A 1032 19.70 23.09 23.75
N ILE A 1033 18.40 23.29 23.90
CA ILE A 1033 17.64 22.82 25.06
C ILE A 1033 16.75 21.64 24.65
N LEU A 1034 17.03 20.47 25.23
CA LEU A 1034 16.13 19.33 25.21
C LEU A 1034 15.17 19.45 26.39
N PHE A 1035 13.87 19.44 26.12
CA PHE A 1035 12.83 19.60 27.13
C PHE A 1035 11.79 18.50 26.99
N PHE A 1036 11.46 17.82 28.08
CA PHE A 1036 10.53 16.70 28.06
C PHE A 1036 9.87 16.45 29.41
N GLU A 1037 8.75 15.75 29.36
CA GLU A 1037 8.01 15.23 30.50
C GLU A 1037 8.12 13.70 30.57
N LYS A 1038 8.26 13.18 31.78
CA LYS A 1038 8.11 11.77 32.14
C LYS A 1038 6.94 11.67 33.11
N ALA A 1039 5.95 10.83 32.80
CA ALA A 1039 4.77 10.63 33.64
C ALA A 1039 4.41 9.15 33.81
N THR A 1040 3.84 8.80 34.96
CA THR A 1040 3.11 7.54 35.16
C THR A 1040 1.83 7.52 34.33
N GLU A 1041 1.24 6.33 34.08
CA GLU A 1041 -0.03 6.21 33.34
C GLU A 1041 -1.16 7.01 34.02
N ALA A 1042 -1.22 6.95 35.36
CA ALA A 1042 -2.16 7.72 36.19
C ALA A 1042 -1.81 9.21 36.32
N ARG A 1043 -0.63 9.64 35.84
CA ARG A 1043 -0.12 11.02 35.94
C ARG A 1043 -0.15 11.59 37.37
N ASP A 1044 0.00 10.73 38.36
CA ASP A 1044 0.16 11.05 39.78
C ASP A 1044 1.63 11.39 40.14
N ASN A 1045 2.57 10.96 39.30
CA ASN A 1045 3.96 11.39 39.33
C ASN A 1045 4.35 11.94 37.95
N VAL A 1046 4.59 13.26 37.88
CA VAL A 1046 5.00 13.95 36.66
C VAL A 1046 6.32 14.69 36.90
N VAL A 1047 7.34 14.32 36.13
CA VAL A 1047 8.67 14.92 36.16
C VAL A 1047 8.94 15.64 34.85
N VAL A 1048 9.34 16.90 34.93
CA VAL A 1048 9.70 17.75 33.79
C VAL A 1048 11.20 17.99 33.84
N VAL A 1049 11.87 17.80 32.70
CA VAL A 1049 13.33 17.85 32.61
C VAL A 1049 13.76 18.79 31.48
N ALA A 1050 14.67 19.72 31.78
CA ALA A 1050 15.36 20.55 30.80
C ALA A 1050 16.86 20.24 30.84
N ILE A 1051 17.47 20.01 29.67
CA ILE A 1051 18.91 19.71 29.54
C ILE A 1051 19.52 20.64 28.49
N ASN A 1052 20.59 21.33 28.87
CA ASN A 1052 21.44 22.08 27.97
C ASN A 1052 22.42 21.13 27.26
N LEU A 1053 22.28 21.04 25.94
CA LEU A 1053 23.11 20.24 25.05
C LEU A 1053 24.37 20.98 24.56
N ASP A 1054 24.60 22.21 25.02
CA ASP A 1054 25.85 22.95 24.88
C ASP A 1054 26.65 22.88 26.19
N PRO A 1055 27.75 22.10 26.25
CA PRO A 1055 28.52 21.93 27.48
C PRO A 1055 29.41 23.14 27.81
N PHE A 1056 29.47 24.14 26.94
CA PHE A 1056 30.39 25.28 27.08
C PHE A 1056 29.67 26.57 27.46
N ASN A 1057 28.48 26.81 26.89
CA ASN A 1057 27.79 28.08 27.06
C ASN A 1057 26.47 27.92 27.81
N GLU A 1058 26.10 28.96 28.55
CA GLU A 1058 24.78 29.09 29.12
C GLU A 1058 23.73 29.25 28.03
N GLN A 1059 22.60 28.56 28.18
CA GLN A 1059 21.50 28.57 27.23
C GLN A 1059 20.18 28.89 27.93
N GLY A 1060 19.32 29.65 27.26
CA GLY A 1060 17.96 29.94 27.71
C GLY A 1060 16.92 29.55 26.66
N ALA A 1061 15.69 29.27 27.09
CA ALA A 1061 14.57 28.95 26.19
C ALA A 1061 13.22 29.30 26.82
N ASP A 1062 12.30 29.80 25.99
CA ASP A 1062 10.88 29.75 26.29
C ASP A 1062 10.39 28.32 26.06
N VAL A 1063 9.65 27.78 27.03
CA VAL A 1063 9.19 26.39 27.06
C VAL A 1063 7.69 26.30 27.32
N GLU A 1064 7.08 25.23 26.80
CA GLU A 1064 5.64 24.97 26.93
C GLU A 1064 5.41 23.64 27.65
N LEU A 1065 4.61 23.67 28.72
CA LEU A 1065 4.16 22.49 29.45
C LEU A 1065 3.04 21.75 28.69
N SER A 1066 2.95 20.44 28.92
CA SER A 1066 2.02 19.53 28.25
C SER A 1066 0.55 19.90 28.49
N TRP A 1067 -0.19 20.20 27.40
CA TRP A 1067 -1.65 20.34 27.45
C TRP A 1067 -2.33 19.05 27.94
N ALA A 1068 -1.83 17.88 27.53
CA ALA A 1068 -2.39 16.60 27.95
C ALA A 1068 -2.34 16.41 29.48
N THR A 1069 -1.32 16.96 30.14
CA THR A 1069 -1.17 16.93 31.59
C THR A 1069 -2.21 17.83 32.26
N PHE A 1070 -2.37 19.06 31.77
CA PHE A 1070 -3.38 20.00 32.25
C PHE A 1070 -4.79 19.46 32.07
N ALA A 1071 -5.10 18.94 30.89
CA ALA A 1071 -6.39 18.33 30.58
C ALA A 1071 -6.70 17.13 31.49
N HIS A 1072 -5.70 16.27 31.74
CA HIS A 1072 -5.85 15.13 32.65
C HIS A 1072 -6.16 15.57 34.09
N TRP A 1073 -5.49 16.62 34.57
CA TRP A 1073 -5.74 17.19 35.89
C TRP A 1073 -6.96 18.13 35.96
N LYS A 1074 -7.67 18.32 34.84
CA LYS A 1074 -8.81 19.24 34.73
C LYS A 1074 -8.46 20.68 35.10
N LEU A 1075 -7.27 21.13 34.70
CA LEU A 1075 -6.76 22.49 34.90
C LEU A 1075 -6.94 23.34 33.64
N ASP A 1076 -7.12 24.65 33.83
CA ASP A 1076 -7.07 25.63 32.76
C ASP A 1076 -5.62 26.01 32.39
N ASP A 1077 -5.43 26.62 31.23
CA ASP A 1077 -4.11 27.00 30.67
C ASP A 1077 -3.31 28.00 31.51
N HIS A 1078 -3.95 28.68 32.47
CA HIS A 1078 -3.35 29.69 33.34
C HIS A 1078 -3.25 29.22 34.80
N ALA A 1079 -3.60 27.97 35.08
CA ALA A 1079 -3.57 27.40 36.42
C ALA A 1079 -2.16 27.43 37.02
N THR A 1080 -2.11 27.53 38.34
CA THR A 1080 -0.87 27.46 39.12
C THR A 1080 -0.49 26.01 39.41
N LEU A 1081 0.79 25.69 39.26
CA LEU A 1081 1.37 24.40 39.61
C LEU A 1081 2.38 24.56 40.75
N GLU A 1082 2.37 23.62 41.69
CA GLU A 1082 3.49 23.43 42.63
C GLU A 1082 4.65 22.75 41.92
N VAL A 1083 5.85 23.26 42.14
CA VAL A 1083 7.09 22.78 41.52
C VAL A 1083 8.12 22.49 42.60
N VAL A 1084 8.74 21.32 42.54
CA VAL A 1084 9.87 20.94 43.39
C VAL A 1084 11.08 20.64 42.51
N ASP A 1085 12.12 21.47 42.60
CA ASP A 1085 13.43 21.16 42.02
C ASP A 1085 14.02 19.94 42.72
N GLN A 1086 14.23 18.87 41.97
CA GLN A 1086 14.65 17.58 42.49
C GLN A 1086 16.14 17.54 42.87
N MET A 1087 16.96 18.42 42.30
CA MET A 1087 18.39 18.53 42.61
C MET A 1087 18.60 19.35 43.90
N THR A 1088 17.91 20.49 44.02
CA THR A 1088 18.11 21.42 45.16
C THR A 1088 17.11 21.21 46.30
N GLY A 1089 15.95 20.61 46.03
CA GLY A 1089 14.83 20.49 46.99
C GLY A 1089 13.97 21.75 47.11
N THR A 1090 14.31 22.81 46.36
CA THR A 1090 13.60 24.09 46.40
C THR A 1090 12.17 23.93 45.89
N ARG A 1091 11.21 24.55 46.60
CA ARG A 1091 9.80 24.57 46.21
C ARG A 1091 9.41 25.97 45.75
N PHE A 1092 8.68 26.05 44.65
CA PHE A 1092 8.15 27.29 44.09
C PHE A 1092 6.94 27.00 43.21
N GLU A 1093 6.35 28.03 42.61
CA GLU A 1093 5.16 27.92 41.77
C GLU A 1093 5.45 28.30 40.32
N TRP A 1094 4.77 27.64 39.40
CA TRP A 1094 4.67 28.05 37.99
C TRP A 1094 3.23 28.46 37.69
N HIS A 1095 3.06 29.55 36.93
CA HIS A 1095 1.75 30.02 36.50
C HIS A 1095 1.58 29.81 35.00
N GLY A 1096 0.53 29.07 34.63
CA GLY A 1096 0.21 28.73 33.26
C GLY A 1096 1.21 27.79 32.56
N ARG A 1097 0.95 27.49 31.29
CA ARG A 1097 1.75 26.51 30.53
C ARG A 1097 3.07 27.03 30.00
N TRP A 1098 3.26 28.35 29.87
CA TRP A 1098 4.48 28.94 29.29
C TRP A 1098 5.45 29.38 30.38
N GLN A 1099 6.67 28.87 30.32
CA GLN A 1099 7.73 29.17 31.27
C GLN A 1099 9.02 29.59 30.54
N HIS A 1100 9.95 30.19 31.26
CA HIS A 1100 11.29 30.49 30.75
C HIS A 1100 12.35 29.77 31.59
N VAL A 1101 13.30 29.11 30.94
CA VAL A 1101 14.40 28.39 31.61
C VAL A 1101 15.75 28.92 31.17
N ARG A 1102 16.73 28.93 32.08
CA ARG A 1102 18.13 29.30 31.84
C ARG A 1102 19.04 28.30 32.53
N LEU A 1103 19.95 27.68 31.80
CA LEU A 1103 20.82 26.60 32.27
C LEU A 1103 22.29 26.92 32.00
N ASN A 1104 23.08 27.00 33.07
CA ASN A 1104 24.50 27.35 33.02
C ASN A 1104 25.37 26.09 33.24
N PRO A 1105 26.13 25.62 32.23
CA PRO A 1105 26.93 24.40 32.35
C PRO A 1105 28.06 24.50 33.38
N GLY A 1106 28.50 25.72 33.74
CA GLY A 1106 29.47 25.95 34.80
C GLY A 1106 28.92 25.71 36.22
N VAL A 1107 27.60 25.67 36.38
CA VAL A 1107 26.90 25.35 37.64
C VAL A 1107 26.22 23.99 37.53
N MET A 1108 25.23 23.88 36.63
CA MET A 1108 24.50 22.65 36.35
C MET A 1108 23.89 22.71 34.94
N PRO A 1109 24.21 21.77 34.03
CA PRO A 1109 23.73 21.80 32.65
C PRO A 1109 22.28 21.30 32.49
N PHE A 1110 21.57 21.01 33.57
CA PHE A 1110 20.19 20.50 33.52
C PHE A 1110 19.40 20.95 34.74
N ALA A 1111 18.08 20.82 34.65
CA ALA A 1111 17.15 20.97 35.76
C ALA A 1111 16.06 19.90 35.68
N ILE A 1112 15.65 19.39 36.84
CA ILE A 1112 14.68 18.32 36.99
C ILE A 1112 13.65 18.78 38.00
N TRP A 1113 12.39 18.86 37.59
CA TRP A 1113 11.30 19.33 38.42
C TRP A 1113 10.22 18.26 38.54
N ARG A 1114 9.66 18.12 39.74
CA ARG A 1114 8.39 17.41 39.93
C ARG A 1114 7.28 18.45 40.03
N ILE A 1115 6.23 18.27 39.24
CA ILE A 1115 5.08 19.20 39.20
C ILE A 1115 3.81 18.53 39.71
N ALA A 1116 2.92 19.32 40.32
CA ALA A 1116 1.59 18.89 40.76
C ALA A 1116 0.61 20.08 40.80
N PRO A 1117 -0.71 19.86 40.75
CA PRO A 1117 -1.69 20.92 41.02
C PRO A 1117 -1.60 21.41 42.47
N VAL A 1118 -1.76 22.73 42.71
CA VAL A 1118 -1.74 23.34 44.07
C VAL A 1118 -2.84 22.78 44.99
N GLY A 1119 -3.98 22.38 44.42
CA GLY A 1119 -5.10 21.78 45.17
C GLY A 1119 -4.98 20.28 45.42
N GLY A 1120 -3.88 19.64 45.01
CA GLY A 1120 -3.76 18.18 44.94
C GLY A 1120 -4.34 17.60 43.65
N LEU A 1121 -4.11 16.30 43.44
CA LEU A 1121 -4.63 15.60 42.26
C LEU A 1121 -6.16 15.54 42.31
N PRO A 1122 -6.85 15.64 41.16
CA PRO A 1122 -8.30 15.43 41.13
C PRO A 1122 -8.65 14.02 41.63
N PRO A 1123 -9.77 13.84 42.33
CA PRO A 1123 -10.19 12.52 42.80
C PRO A 1123 -10.40 11.58 41.60
N GLU A 1124 -9.97 10.33 41.76
CA GLU A 1124 -10.21 9.29 40.75
C GLU A 1124 -11.72 9.11 40.55
N PRO A 1125 -12.20 8.99 39.30
CA PRO A 1125 -13.56 8.56 39.06
C PRO A 1125 -13.75 7.13 39.62
N PRO A 1126 -14.88 6.81 40.27
CA PRO A 1126 -15.13 5.47 40.79
C PRO A 1126 -15.03 4.43 39.66
N SER A 1127 -14.44 3.27 39.96
CA SER A 1127 -14.39 2.16 39.00
C SER A 1127 -15.81 1.69 38.68
N PRO A 1128 -16.13 1.34 37.42
CA PRO A 1128 -17.43 0.75 37.09
C PRO A 1128 -17.76 -0.50 37.91
N ASP A 1129 -16.74 -1.18 38.46
CA ASP A 1129 -16.87 -2.41 39.26
C ASP A 1129 -17.15 -2.16 40.76
N ASP A 1130 -17.03 -0.92 41.26
CA ASP A 1130 -17.21 -0.60 42.68
C ASP A 1130 -18.69 -0.57 43.13
N ASP A 1131 -19.63 -0.76 42.21
CA ASP A 1131 -21.08 -0.81 42.49
C ASP A 1131 -21.58 -2.22 42.88
N ASN A 1132 -20.69 -3.14 43.26
CA ASN A 1132 -21.06 -4.36 43.96
C ASN A 1132 -21.28 -4.06 45.46
N GLY A 1133 -22.51 -3.61 45.73
CA GLY A 1133 -23.04 -3.19 47.02
C GLY A 1133 -22.48 -3.89 48.26
N THR A 1134 -21.69 -3.16 49.03
CA THR A 1134 -21.62 -3.30 50.50
C THR A 1134 -21.37 -1.91 51.11
N ARG A 1135 -22.42 -1.10 51.21
CA ARG A 1135 -22.43 0.01 52.18
C ARG A 1135 -22.92 -0.55 53.53
N PRO A 1136 -22.16 -0.39 54.63
CA PRO A 1136 -22.65 -0.78 55.94
C PRO A 1136 -23.78 0.16 56.37
N ALA A 1137 -24.86 -0.44 56.86
CA ALA A 1137 -26.00 0.28 57.40
C ALA A 1137 -25.63 1.03 58.69
N GLY A 1138 -26.02 2.31 58.78
CA GLY A 1138 -26.30 2.97 60.05
C GLY A 1138 -25.49 4.24 60.35
N ALA A 1139 -26.11 5.39 60.11
CA ALA A 1139 -26.29 6.46 61.10
C ALA A 1139 -27.24 7.51 60.51
N GLY A 1140 -28.41 7.68 61.11
CA GLY A 1140 -29.45 8.56 60.62
C GLY A 1140 -29.26 10.04 61.01
N GLY A 1141 -30.02 10.87 60.30
CA GLY A 1141 -30.49 12.17 60.76
C GLY A 1141 -29.54 13.35 60.51
N THR A 1142 -29.84 14.18 59.52
CA THR A 1142 -30.54 15.48 59.74
C THR A 1142 -30.80 16.13 58.38
N THR A 1143 -32.05 16.56 58.18
CA THR A 1143 -32.49 17.43 57.08
C THR A 1143 -31.74 18.77 57.08
N PRO A 1144 -31.66 19.45 55.92
CA PRO A 1144 -31.79 20.89 55.92
C PRO A 1144 -32.97 21.35 55.05
N ASN A 1145 -33.72 22.27 55.65
CA ASN A 1145 -34.74 23.11 55.06
C ASN A 1145 -34.23 23.93 53.88
N GLU A 1146 -35.20 24.26 53.04
CA GLU A 1146 -35.32 25.36 52.09
C GLU A 1146 -34.65 26.69 52.49
N GLY A 1147 -34.18 27.44 51.48
CA GLY A 1147 -33.93 28.87 51.60
C GLY A 1147 -33.24 29.54 50.40
N ALA A 1148 -34.06 30.15 49.53
CA ALA A 1148 -33.80 31.11 48.43
C ALA A 1148 -33.27 30.59 47.09
#